data_AF-A0A1D7UXN5-F1
#
_entry.id   AF-A0A1D7UXN5-F1
#
_cell.length_a   1.000
_cell.length_b   1.000
_cell.length_c   1.000
_cell.angle_alpha   90.00
_cell.angle_beta   90.00
_cell.angle_gamma   90.00
#
_symmetry.space_group_name_H-M   'P 1'
#
loop_
_entity.id
_entity.type
_entity.pdbx_description
1 polymer ?
#
loop_
_entity_poly.entity_id
_entity_poly.type
_entity_poly.pdbx_seq_one_letter_code
_entity_poly.pdbx_strand_id
1 'polypeptide(L)'
;MPFKIGIFEVETRAKKKLPITICLRVFEYINFAFYNPRRIEAKFGVSSISFGGQTMKKDRRDSKINKFKADWIGLLVCFFFLSCLKDMNQNDFKFYYLPTSLSNISNPFGTSNSSPSVSSLSLAGGKSVYNGIYYASSLISGQTGLNLVLNLADVPAGAKLKICLNDPGCLSASSLYSATLAAGATNLDLNLTIPASYPVNVGGNTLDVSLIQDSQILSQKSASLIYDTTAPTLNFSVSGGTYTSTQSLSVTCSDSVSGCKDLIYTVDGTDPSLSLLLDFDPLQIVFGSVFPTSLTIGSGTTTVKVLASDRAGNLIGPLSATYTVNIPVTPAPTLTLNSIQNGTTNASSATSVNWTSDASGNYYIVPASTDCMSITPGVTIASGVLATPGTQDTTVPNGGFSEGSNFFKLCLLDSSNQAGSFNFNITLDTAAPTLVSTSPSNAAVDTDVFNRNLLLTFSETMQAGTTIELHVLVTYGSGGSLTTVELTLPVSVVVQWISGTVVKIDLDSILPEFTLVKIKILAANFKDVAGNSLVGDGTGYFYFTYTTGGMVALRNIIDTNQPGCYDASGATIACGGTGQDGAFAGTPSLQSISVPSFLGGFANDPVSIDSTSGLKWRSCVQGMEWNGTTCAGTATEVNWSNALSSCNSLNERNTNQGYAGLKGWRLATMDDFHSLITFPSATSGYTFVAPASFPNFPSNASNQRFWSSTTIRSNTINAYVIRNFGARIFTYNKNNSNDGYSYYAFCVNGNP
;
A
#
# COMPACT_ATOMS: atom_id res chain seq x y z
N MET A 1 -12.92 -53.27 6.60
CA MET A 1 -12.20 -54.10 5.62
C MET A 1 -11.09 -53.26 4.99
N PRO A 2 -9.80 -53.57 5.20
CA PRO A 2 -8.70 -53.01 4.41
C PRO A 2 -7.84 -54.10 3.74
N PHE A 3 -7.28 -53.85 2.55
CA PHE A 3 -6.38 -54.82 1.89
C PHE A 3 -5.22 -54.15 1.10
N LYS A 4 -3.99 -54.42 1.60
CA LYS A 4 -2.65 -54.55 0.96
C LYS A 4 -2.15 -53.50 -0.07
N ILE A 5 -0.91 -52.95 -0.06
CA ILE A 5 0.48 -53.31 0.39
C ILE A 5 1.42 -53.81 -0.75
N GLY A 6 2.62 -53.20 -0.81
CA GLY A 6 3.84 -53.59 -1.57
C GLY A 6 4.21 -52.57 -2.66
N ILE A 7 5.32 -51.80 -2.68
CA ILE A 7 6.64 -51.76 -1.98
C ILE A 7 7.63 -52.89 -2.35
N PHE A 8 8.72 -52.54 -3.06
CA PHE A 8 10.18 -52.60 -2.71
C PHE A 8 10.99 -52.26 -4.00
N GLU A 9 11.81 -51.18 -4.08
CA GLU A 9 13.22 -50.97 -3.62
C GLU A 9 14.26 -51.65 -4.56
N VAL A 10 15.45 -51.13 -4.92
CA VAL A 10 16.66 -50.68 -4.15
C VAL A 10 17.51 -49.74 -5.04
N GLU A 11 17.86 -48.51 -4.63
CA GLU A 11 19.14 -48.02 -4.03
C GLU A 11 20.36 -48.04 -5.02
N THR A 12 21.28 -47.06 -5.08
CA THR A 12 22.22 -46.63 -4.02
C THR A 12 22.83 -45.20 -4.17
N ARG A 13 22.80 -44.40 -3.07
CA ARG A 13 23.94 -43.75 -2.34
C ARG A 13 24.92 -42.74 -3.02
N ALA A 14 25.53 -41.75 -2.32
CA ALA A 14 25.44 -41.26 -0.91
C ALA A 14 26.24 -39.96 -0.64
N LYS A 15 25.84 -39.20 0.43
CA LYS A 15 26.62 -38.42 1.46
C LYS A 15 27.66 -37.34 0.97
N LYS A 16 27.98 -36.24 1.67
CA LYS A 16 28.08 -35.94 3.14
C LYS A 16 28.05 -34.40 3.43
N LYS A 17 28.20 -33.98 4.71
CA LYS A 17 27.87 -32.66 5.33
C LYS A 17 28.92 -31.50 5.24
N LEU A 18 28.41 -30.25 5.30
CA LEU A 18 28.82 -28.99 6.05
C LEU A 18 30.32 -28.56 6.20
N PRO A 19 30.65 -27.27 6.50
CA PRO A 19 29.97 -25.96 6.24
C PRO A 19 30.95 -24.79 5.88
N ILE A 20 30.49 -23.52 6.02
CA ILE A 20 31.25 -22.26 6.33
C ILE A 20 31.82 -21.37 5.18
N THR A 21 31.20 -20.18 5.03
CA THR A 21 31.81 -18.82 4.93
C THR A 21 32.34 -18.18 3.61
N ILE A 22 31.57 -17.17 3.15
CA ILE A 22 31.92 -15.78 2.74
C ILE A 22 32.76 -15.49 1.46
N CYS A 23 32.04 -14.88 0.49
CA CYS A 23 32.35 -13.70 -0.35
C CYS A 23 33.51 -13.57 -1.38
N LEU A 24 33.06 -12.97 -2.50
CA LEU A 24 33.65 -11.85 -3.27
C LEU A 24 34.66 -12.11 -4.41
N ARG A 25 34.13 -11.87 -5.63
CA ARG A 25 34.71 -11.15 -6.79
C ARG A 25 35.93 -11.77 -7.51
N VAL A 26 35.88 -12.03 -8.83
CA VAL A 26 35.79 -11.07 -9.98
C VAL A 26 37.11 -10.26 -10.06
N PHE A 27 37.91 -10.33 -11.13
CA PHE A 27 37.72 -10.91 -12.48
C PHE A 27 39.08 -11.17 -13.19
N GLU A 28 38.99 -11.49 -14.49
CA GLU A 28 39.99 -11.27 -15.57
C GLU A 28 40.96 -12.39 -16.07
N TYR A 29 40.66 -12.80 -17.33
CA TYR A 29 41.53 -12.78 -18.52
C TYR A 29 42.24 -14.05 -19.11
N ILE A 30 42.10 -14.13 -20.44
CA ILE A 30 43.01 -14.69 -21.49
C ILE A 30 42.92 -16.20 -21.86
N ASN A 31 42.13 -16.44 -22.92
CA ASN A 31 42.44 -17.06 -24.25
C ASN A 31 43.18 -18.41 -24.44
N PHE A 32 42.93 -18.94 -25.66
CA PHE A 32 43.70 -19.90 -26.49
C PHE A 32 43.46 -21.43 -26.35
N ALA A 33 42.34 -21.85 -26.95
CA ALA A 33 42.28 -22.63 -28.22
C ALA A 33 42.71 -24.12 -28.35
N PHE A 34 42.23 -24.68 -29.47
CA PHE A 34 42.61 -25.91 -30.20
C PHE A 34 42.00 -27.29 -29.85
N TYR A 35 41.05 -27.67 -30.74
CA TYR A 35 40.97 -28.95 -31.47
C TYR A 35 40.42 -30.25 -30.83
N ASN A 36 39.16 -30.57 -31.21
CA ASN A 36 38.72 -31.77 -31.98
C ASN A 36 39.00 -33.22 -31.46
N PRO A 37 38.33 -34.28 -32.00
CA PRO A 37 37.09 -34.34 -32.80
C PRO A 37 36.11 -35.48 -32.38
N ARG A 38 35.04 -35.67 -33.18
CA ARG A 38 34.21 -36.89 -33.42
C ARG A 38 32.96 -37.09 -32.54
N ARG A 39 31.87 -37.71 -33.04
CA ARG A 39 31.24 -37.86 -34.39
C ARG A 39 29.87 -38.57 -34.19
N ILE A 40 29.12 -38.80 -35.28
CA ILE A 40 27.83 -39.53 -35.45
C ILE A 40 26.65 -38.53 -35.49
N GLU A 41 26.13 -38.07 -36.63
CA GLU A 41 25.47 -38.75 -37.79
C GLU A 41 24.14 -39.44 -37.39
N ALA A 42 22.99 -39.26 -38.04
CA ALA A 42 22.57 -38.45 -39.21
C ALA A 42 21.06 -38.05 -39.02
N LYS A 43 20.18 -37.70 -39.99
CA LYS A 43 20.17 -37.76 -41.46
C LYS A 43 19.18 -36.71 -42.04
N PHE A 44 18.69 -36.91 -43.27
CA PHE A 44 17.89 -35.96 -44.07
C PHE A 44 16.39 -36.24 -44.13
N GLY A 45 15.60 -35.21 -44.47
CA GLY A 45 14.26 -35.30 -45.09
C GLY A 45 13.95 -34.03 -45.89
N VAL A 46 13.46 -34.16 -47.13
CA VAL A 46 13.26 -33.04 -48.10
C VAL A 46 11.85 -33.09 -48.68
N SER A 47 11.14 -31.96 -48.76
CA SER A 47 10.12 -31.70 -49.80
C SER A 47 9.62 -30.23 -49.81
N SER A 48 9.17 -29.79 -50.98
CA SER A 48 8.67 -28.44 -51.33
C SER A 48 7.13 -28.42 -51.57
N ILE A 49 6.58 -27.31 -52.12
CA ILE A 49 5.17 -27.05 -52.60
C ILE A 49 4.33 -26.19 -51.61
N SER A 50 3.53 -25.16 -51.98
CA SER A 50 3.45 -24.26 -53.16
C SER A 50 2.62 -22.98 -52.87
N PHE A 51 2.53 -22.05 -53.83
CA PHE A 51 1.84 -20.74 -53.80
C PHE A 51 0.29 -20.75 -53.87
N GLY A 52 -0.36 -19.62 -53.53
CA GLY A 52 -1.71 -19.27 -54.01
C GLY A 52 -2.29 -17.88 -53.58
N GLY A 53 -2.65 -17.02 -54.56
CA GLY A 53 -3.52 -15.81 -54.43
C GLY A 53 -2.84 -14.50 -53.96
N GLN A 54 -2.73 -13.36 -54.68
CA GLN A 54 -3.66 -12.53 -55.51
C GLN A 54 -4.77 -11.82 -54.70
N THR A 55 -5.13 -10.52 -54.90
CA THR A 55 -4.73 -9.51 -55.92
C THR A 55 -5.04 -8.03 -55.54
N MET A 56 -4.12 -7.13 -55.95
CA MET A 56 -4.33 -5.79 -56.59
C MET A 56 -4.92 -4.53 -55.90
N LYS A 57 -4.28 -3.41 -56.32
CA LYS A 57 -4.69 -1.98 -56.43
C LYS A 57 -4.56 -1.07 -55.21
N LYS A 58 -4.28 0.24 -55.34
CA LYS A 58 -3.65 1.09 -56.39
C LYS A 58 -3.78 2.54 -55.90
N ASP A 59 -2.69 3.31 -55.75
CA ASP A 59 -2.51 4.55 -56.54
C ASP A 59 -1.12 5.18 -56.42
N ARG A 60 -0.83 6.09 -57.36
CA ARG A 60 0.50 6.65 -57.65
C ARG A 60 0.38 8.10 -58.14
N ARG A 61 1.15 9.02 -57.53
CA ARG A 61 1.77 10.26 -58.08
C ARG A 61 2.31 11.09 -56.89
N ASP A 62 3.60 11.45 -56.87
CA ASP A 62 4.23 12.59 -57.59
C ASP A 62 3.70 13.95 -57.11
N SER A 63 4.49 15.02 -56.91
CA SER A 63 5.95 15.26 -56.90
C SER A 63 6.16 16.78 -56.57
N LYS A 64 7.42 17.23 -56.43
CA LYS A 64 7.91 18.65 -56.40
C LYS A 64 7.82 19.40 -55.05
N ILE A 65 8.72 20.35 -54.70
CA ILE A 65 10.03 20.79 -55.23
C ILE A 65 10.82 21.55 -54.13
N ASN A 66 12.16 21.53 -54.20
CA ASN A 66 13.22 22.47 -53.72
C ASN A 66 12.83 23.70 -52.83
N LYS A 67 13.72 24.27 -51.97
CA LYS A 67 15.09 24.71 -52.30
C LYS A 67 15.89 25.26 -51.08
N PHE A 68 17.14 24.81 -50.93
CA PHE A 68 18.38 25.53 -50.50
C PHE A 68 18.49 26.43 -49.24
N LYS A 69 19.67 26.26 -48.59
CA LYS A 69 20.52 27.24 -47.85
C LYS A 69 20.09 27.65 -46.43
N ALA A 70 21.01 27.90 -45.48
CA ALA A 70 22.48 28.00 -45.54
C ALA A 70 23.18 27.56 -44.23
N ASP A 71 24.46 27.13 -44.36
CA ASP A 71 25.68 27.52 -43.60
C ASP A 71 25.70 27.64 -42.05
N TRP A 72 26.81 27.44 -41.33
CA TRP A 72 27.93 26.47 -41.39
C TRP A 72 28.86 26.68 -40.16
N ILE A 73 29.45 25.61 -39.62
CA ILE A 73 30.71 25.54 -38.83
C ILE A 73 30.80 26.24 -37.45
N GLY A 74 31.46 25.57 -36.48
CA GLY A 74 32.08 26.33 -35.38
C GLY A 74 32.80 25.68 -34.18
N LEU A 75 33.34 24.45 -34.25
CA LEU A 75 34.65 23.99 -33.68
C LEU A 75 34.62 22.52 -33.21
N LEU A 76 35.71 21.78 -33.50
CA LEU A 76 35.92 20.40 -33.07
C LEU A 76 37.43 20.10 -32.93
N VAL A 77 37.75 19.15 -32.02
CA VAL A 77 38.99 18.36 -31.88
C VAL A 77 40.25 19.06 -31.32
N CYS A 78 40.83 18.41 -30.30
CA CYS A 78 42.26 18.22 -30.00
C CYS A 78 42.33 17.28 -28.76
N PHE A 79 43.07 16.16 -28.65
CA PHE A 79 44.06 15.47 -29.49
C PHE A 79 44.00 13.92 -29.29
N PHE A 80 44.02 13.15 -30.39
CA PHE A 80 44.92 12.00 -30.72
C PHE A 80 44.99 10.69 -29.89
N PHE A 81 44.95 9.54 -30.59
CA PHE A 81 46.09 8.67 -31.00
C PHE A 81 45.57 7.68 -32.08
N LEU A 82 46.07 7.66 -33.32
CA LEU A 82 47.18 6.83 -33.86
C LEU A 82 47.20 5.35 -33.43
N SER A 83 47.58 4.36 -34.25
CA SER A 83 47.71 4.19 -35.72
C SER A 83 48.30 2.80 -35.99
N CYS A 84 47.97 2.12 -37.10
CA CYS A 84 48.94 1.26 -37.83
C CYS A 84 48.41 0.67 -39.15
N LEU A 85 49.11 0.97 -40.26
CA LEU A 85 49.45 0.10 -41.42
C LEU A 85 48.31 -0.56 -42.25
N LYS A 86 48.39 -0.77 -43.58
CA LYS A 86 49.35 -0.43 -44.66
C LYS A 86 48.75 -0.97 -45.97
N ASP A 87 48.78 -0.23 -47.10
CA ASP A 87 49.49 -0.65 -48.34
C ASP A 87 49.49 0.39 -49.46
N MET A 88 50.39 0.20 -50.43
CA MET A 88 50.73 1.16 -51.50
C MET A 88 50.14 0.82 -52.88
N ASN A 89 49.96 1.82 -53.74
CA ASN A 89 50.11 1.63 -55.19
C ASN A 89 50.56 2.91 -55.92
N GLN A 90 51.11 2.78 -57.12
CA GLN A 90 52.14 3.67 -57.68
C GLN A 90 51.69 4.82 -58.63
N ASN A 91 52.53 5.88 -58.58
CA ASN A 91 53.01 6.80 -59.64
C ASN A 91 52.15 7.96 -60.21
N ASP A 92 52.76 9.14 -60.06
CA ASP A 92 52.75 10.39 -60.86
C ASP A 92 51.46 11.23 -61.05
N PHE A 93 51.53 12.52 -60.66
CA PHE A 93 51.88 13.60 -61.61
C PHE A 93 52.17 14.99 -60.94
N LYS A 94 53.41 15.47 -61.11
CA LYS A 94 53.89 16.87 -61.29
C LYS A 94 53.40 18.03 -60.39
N PHE A 95 54.35 18.60 -59.65
CA PHE A 95 54.36 20.02 -59.22
C PHE A 95 55.18 20.89 -60.19
N TYR A 96 54.83 22.17 -60.33
CA TYR A 96 55.61 23.19 -61.05
C TYR A 96 56.44 24.06 -60.09
N TYR A 97 57.61 24.49 -60.58
CA TYR A 97 58.63 25.30 -59.91
C TYR A 97 58.25 26.77 -59.70
N LEU A 98 58.98 27.47 -58.81
CA LEU A 98 59.89 28.60 -59.13
C LEU A 98 60.73 28.95 -57.85
N PRO A 99 61.88 29.66 -57.95
CA PRO A 99 63.11 29.12 -57.36
C PRO A 99 63.93 30.10 -56.50
N THR A 100 64.99 29.59 -55.88
CA THR A 100 66.32 30.23 -55.96
C THR A 100 67.41 29.20 -55.72
N SER A 101 68.49 29.28 -56.50
CA SER A 101 69.59 28.34 -56.53
C SER A 101 70.72 28.75 -55.58
N LEU A 102 71.46 27.77 -55.06
CA LEU A 102 72.89 27.65 -55.38
C LEU A 102 73.44 26.26 -55.04
N SER A 103 74.36 25.82 -55.90
CA SER A 103 74.98 24.50 -55.93
C SER A 103 76.00 24.30 -54.81
N ASN A 104 76.19 23.05 -54.38
CA ASN A 104 77.45 22.61 -53.79
C ASN A 104 78.10 21.55 -54.68
N ILE A 105 79.35 21.81 -55.08
CA ILE A 105 80.15 20.94 -55.96
C ILE A 105 80.87 19.90 -55.09
N SER A 106 80.87 18.64 -55.53
CA SER A 106 81.78 17.63 -55.00
C SER A 106 83.18 17.82 -55.57
N ASN A 107 84.23 17.76 -54.74
CA ASN A 107 85.50 17.21 -55.20
C ASN A 107 86.21 16.43 -54.06
N PRO A 108 86.85 15.27 -54.34
CA PRO A 108 87.35 14.37 -53.31
C PRO A 108 88.88 14.42 -53.17
N PHE A 109 89.39 14.32 -51.94
CA PHE A 109 90.67 13.68 -51.65
C PHE A 109 90.62 13.08 -50.24
N GLY A 110 91.04 11.82 -50.09
CA GLY A 110 91.10 11.17 -48.79
C GLY A 110 92.36 11.54 -48.02
N THR A 111 92.23 11.85 -46.75
CA THR A 111 93.28 11.68 -45.74
C THR A 111 92.65 11.25 -44.42
N SER A 112 93.35 10.38 -43.70
CA SER A 112 93.04 10.03 -42.32
C SER A 112 93.24 11.25 -41.42
N ASN A 113 92.16 11.79 -40.86
CA ASN A 113 92.22 12.70 -39.73
C ASN A 113 91.26 12.19 -38.65
N SER A 114 91.83 11.71 -37.55
CA SER A 114 91.13 11.69 -36.26
C SER A 114 90.81 13.14 -35.90
N SER A 115 89.58 13.59 -36.16
CA SER A 115 89.10 14.84 -35.59
C SER A 115 89.28 14.75 -34.07
N PRO A 116 89.88 15.76 -33.40
CA PRO A 116 89.84 15.79 -31.95
C PRO A 116 88.37 15.77 -31.53
N SER A 117 88.01 14.91 -30.57
CA SER A 117 86.68 14.97 -29.99
C SER A 117 86.58 16.25 -29.16
N VAL A 118 85.64 17.12 -29.54
CA VAL A 118 85.46 18.41 -28.89
C VAL A 118 84.61 18.19 -27.65
N SER A 119 85.13 18.56 -26.48
CA SER A 119 84.45 18.39 -25.20
C SER A 119 83.05 19.01 -25.23
N SER A 120 82.04 18.18 -24.98
CA SER A 120 80.65 18.62 -25.01
C SER A 120 80.08 18.78 -23.60
N LEU A 121 79.25 19.82 -23.45
CA LEU A 121 78.56 20.19 -22.22
C LEU A 121 77.11 20.50 -22.56
N SER A 122 76.17 19.91 -21.81
CA SER A 122 74.75 20.28 -21.84
C SER A 122 74.14 20.22 -20.45
N LEU A 123 73.17 21.10 -20.19
CA LEU A 123 72.32 21.00 -19.01
C LEU A 123 71.25 19.94 -19.30
N ALA A 124 71.19 18.92 -18.45
CA ALA A 124 70.29 17.76 -18.59
C ALA A 124 69.03 17.87 -17.71
N GLY A 125 68.87 18.99 -17.00
CA GLY A 125 67.74 19.27 -16.11
C GLY A 125 68.20 19.30 -14.65
N GLY A 126 67.33 18.82 -13.76
CA GLY A 126 67.54 18.81 -12.31
C GLY A 126 66.24 19.08 -11.57
N LYS A 127 66.20 18.82 -10.27
CA LYS A 127 65.02 18.99 -9.43
C LYS A 127 64.53 20.45 -9.36
N SER A 128 65.44 21.40 -9.55
CA SER A 128 65.17 22.84 -9.57
C SER A 128 64.73 23.39 -10.93
N VAL A 129 64.57 22.57 -11.98
CA VAL A 129 64.15 23.04 -13.31
C VAL A 129 62.63 22.98 -13.50
N TYR A 130 62.03 24.05 -14.00
CA TYR A 130 60.62 24.10 -14.41
C TYR A 130 60.48 24.87 -15.72
N ASN A 131 59.90 24.24 -16.74
CA ASN A 131 59.78 24.76 -18.12
C ASN A 131 61.09 25.36 -18.69
N GLY A 132 62.24 24.74 -18.36
CA GLY A 132 63.56 25.15 -18.86
C GLY A 132 64.23 26.30 -18.09
N ILE A 133 63.58 26.82 -17.05
CA ILE A 133 64.14 27.83 -16.13
C ILE A 133 64.47 27.14 -14.81
N TYR A 134 65.64 27.43 -14.24
CA TYR A 134 66.02 26.98 -12.90
C TYR A 134 65.48 27.95 -11.86
N TYR A 135 65.07 27.44 -10.70
CA TYR A 135 64.64 28.24 -9.56
C TYR A 135 65.54 27.93 -8.37
N ALA A 136 66.16 28.94 -7.78
CA ALA A 136 66.87 28.79 -6.52
C ALA A 136 65.83 28.61 -5.41
N SER A 137 65.79 27.44 -4.79
CA SER A 137 64.81 27.09 -3.77
C SER A 137 65.38 27.18 -2.37
N SER A 138 64.52 27.49 -1.40
CA SER A 138 64.87 27.39 0.03
C SER A 138 65.13 25.92 0.42
N LEU A 139 66.18 25.71 1.21
CA LEU A 139 66.62 24.40 1.71
C LEU A 139 66.19 24.20 3.17
N ILE A 140 66.22 22.96 3.66
CA ILE A 140 65.95 22.61 5.07
C ILE A 140 66.90 23.37 6.02
N SER A 141 68.11 23.69 5.56
CA SER A 141 69.11 24.49 6.29
C SER A 141 68.82 26.00 6.34
N GLY A 142 67.76 26.49 5.70
CA GLY A 142 67.44 27.92 5.59
C GLY A 142 68.31 28.71 4.60
N GLN A 143 69.25 28.05 3.92
CA GLN A 143 69.97 28.62 2.78
C GLN A 143 69.18 28.43 1.48
N THR A 144 69.51 29.18 0.44
CA THR A 144 68.99 28.99 -0.91
C THR A 144 69.94 28.12 -1.73
N GLY A 145 69.42 27.38 -2.70
CA GLY A 145 70.25 26.58 -3.61
C GLY A 145 69.50 26.06 -4.83
N LEU A 146 70.23 25.43 -5.75
CA LEU A 146 69.68 24.74 -6.91
C LEU A 146 70.28 23.34 -7.09
N ASN A 147 69.49 22.42 -7.61
CA ASN A 147 69.96 21.17 -8.17
C ASN A 147 70.12 21.30 -9.69
N LEU A 148 71.24 20.80 -10.21
CA LEU A 148 71.63 20.88 -11.61
C LEU A 148 72.27 19.57 -12.07
N VAL A 149 71.70 18.96 -13.11
CA VAL A 149 72.26 17.78 -13.79
C VAL A 149 72.96 18.22 -15.07
N LEU A 150 74.21 17.79 -15.24
CA LEU A 150 75.08 18.12 -16.37
C LEU A 150 75.48 16.85 -17.13
N ASN A 151 75.23 16.83 -18.43
CA ASN A 151 75.79 15.82 -19.31
C ASN A 151 77.10 16.37 -19.91
N LEU A 152 78.13 15.53 -19.84
CA LEU A 152 79.49 15.82 -20.27
C LEU A 152 79.96 14.68 -21.19
N ALA A 153 80.74 15.01 -22.21
CA ALA A 153 81.49 14.02 -22.99
C ALA A 153 82.85 14.59 -23.40
N ASP A 154 83.82 13.70 -23.65
CA ASP A 154 85.17 14.05 -24.12
C ASP A 154 85.90 15.06 -23.22
N VAL A 155 85.76 14.91 -21.90
CA VAL A 155 86.40 15.76 -20.89
C VAL A 155 87.88 15.38 -20.71
N PRO A 156 88.84 16.30 -20.96
CA PRO A 156 90.26 16.02 -20.78
C PRO A 156 90.67 15.92 -19.30
N ALA A 157 91.76 15.21 -19.04
CA ALA A 157 92.33 15.10 -17.70
C ALA A 157 92.75 16.48 -17.17
N GLY A 158 92.21 16.89 -16.01
CA GLY A 158 92.58 18.14 -15.35
C GLY A 158 91.75 19.37 -15.76
N ALA A 159 90.75 19.22 -16.63
CA ALA A 159 89.79 20.29 -16.91
C ALA A 159 88.99 20.67 -15.66
N LYS A 160 88.80 21.97 -15.43
CA LYS A 160 88.02 22.52 -14.30
C LYS A 160 86.61 22.84 -14.76
N LEU A 161 85.62 22.23 -14.12
CA LEU A 161 84.23 22.68 -14.21
C LEU A 161 84.06 23.87 -13.27
N LYS A 162 83.65 25.01 -13.82
CA LYS A 162 83.16 26.16 -13.06
C LYS A 162 81.68 26.39 -13.32
N ILE A 163 80.98 26.80 -12.28
CA ILE A 163 79.61 27.30 -12.34
C ILE A 163 79.59 28.66 -11.65
N CYS A 164 78.90 29.62 -12.24
CA CYS A 164 78.82 30.99 -11.79
C CYS A 164 77.47 31.59 -12.20
N LEU A 165 77.12 32.75 -11.63
CA LEU A 165 75.95 33.51 -12.04
C LEU A 165 76.37 34.84 -12.65
N ASN A 166 75.74 35.23 -13.76
CA ASN A 166 75.94 36.51 -14.44
C ASN A 166 77.40 36.80 -14.88
N ASP A 167 78.20 35.75 -15.14
CA ASP A 167 79.61 35.83 -15.54
C ASP A 167 79.87 34.86 -16.73
N PRO A 168 79.65 35.29 -17.99
CA PRO A 168 79.83 34.43 -19.16
C PRO A 168 81.24 33.85 -19.24
N GLY A 169 81.33 32.51 -19.19
CA GLY A 169 82.62 31.80 -19.20
C GLY A 169 83.24 31.55 -17.81
N CYS A 170 82.62 32.04 -16.73
CA CYS A 170 83.09 31.93 -15.34
C CYS A 170 84.57 32.34 -15.13
N LEU A 171 84.99 33.42 -15.77
CA LEU A 171 86.39 33.86 -15.76
C LEU A 171 86.76 34.66 -14.50
N SER A 172 85.78 35.16 -13.74
CA SER A 172 86.02 35.83 -12.47
C SER A 172 86.51 34.88 -11.36
N ALA A 173 86.92 35.47 -10.23
CA ALA A 173 87.35 34.75 -9.03
C ALA A 173 86.17 34.18 -8.21
N SER A 174 84.95 34.69 -8.40
CA SER A 174 83.75 34.36 -7.61
C SER A 174 82.86 33.33 -8.31
N SER A 175 83.35 32.10 -8.47
CA SER A 175 82.55 30.97 -8.94
C SER A 175 81.68 30.38 -7.83
N LEU A 176 80.40 30.12 -8.11
CA LEU A 176 79.47 29.41 -7.23
C LEU A 176 79.92 27.96 -6.96
N TYR A 177 80.50 27.31 -7.96
CA TYR A 177 81.13 26.00 -7.86
C TYR A 177 82.39 25.94 -8.71
N SER A 178 83.43 25.26 -8.22
CA SER A 178 84.64 24.97 -9.00
C SER A 178 85.24 23.64 -8.56
N ALA A 179 85.38 22.70 -9.49
CA ALA A 179 86.03 21.41 -9.26
C ALA A 179 86.87 20.98 -10.47
N THR A 180 88.01 20.35 -10.22
CA THR A 180 88.79 19.67 -11.27
C THR A 180 88.15 18.31 -11.55
N LEU A 181 87.81 18.04 -12.82
CA LEU A 181 87.21 16.78 -13.23
C LEU A 181 88.28 15.72 -13.58
N ALA A 182 87.92 14.46 -13.34
CA ALA A 182 88.67 13.32 -13.86
C ALA A 182 88.46 13.18 -15.38
N ALA A 183 89.41 12.55 -16.06
CA ALA A 183 89.31 12.28 -17.50
C ALA A 183 88.07 11.41 -17.78
N GLY A 184 87.29 11.78 -18.81
CA GLY A 184 86.09 11.04 -19.20
C GLY A 184 84.91 11.14 -18.21
N ALA A 185 84.88 12.14 -17.34
CA ALA A 185 83.71 12.41 -16.50
C ALA A 185 82.43 12.61 -17.36
N THR A 186 81.36 11.92 -16.99
CA THR A 186 80.02 12.01 -17.59
C THR A 186 78.97 12.19 -16.48
N ASN A 187 77.80 12.74 -16.82
CA ASN A 187 76.59 12.78 -15.99
C ASN A 187 76.81 13.18 -14.51
N LEU A 188 77.00 14.48 -14.25
CA LEU A 188 77.11 15.00 -12.88
C LEU A 188 75.76 15.51 -12.38
N ASP A 189 75.33 15.04 -11.21
CA ASP A 189 74.19 15.60 -10.47
C ASP A 189 74.74 16.46 -9.32
N LEU A 190 74.49 17.77 -9.37
CA LEU A 190 75.12 18.77 -8.51
C LEU A 190 74.08 19.52 -7.68
N ASN A 191 74.18 19.36 -6.37
CA ASN A 191 73.45 20.16 -5.39
C ASN A 191 74.30 21.38 -5.02
N LEU A 192 73.87 22.57 -5.44
CA LEU A 192 74.60 23.82 -5.30
C LEU A 192 73.88 24.73 -4.31
N THR A 193 74.44 24.93 -3.13
CA THR A 193 73.99 25.98 -2.20
C THR A 193 74.53 27.34 -2.68
N ILE A 194 73.69 28.37 -2.69
CA ILE A 194 74.08 29.76 -2.95
C ILE A 194 74.35 30.43 -1.59
N PRO A 195 75.61 30.73 -1.23
CA PRO A 195 75.90 31.42 0.03
C PRO A 195 75.28 32.81 0.03
N ALA A 196 74.81 33.29 1.19
CA ALA A 196 74.21 34.63 1.33
C ALA A 196 75.18 35.79 0.97
N SER A 197 76.49 35.53 0.92
CA SER A 197 77.52 36.48 0.48
C SER A 197 77.86 36.39 -1.01
N TYR A 198 77.20 35.52 -1.78
CA TYR A 198 77.43 35.36 -3.21
C TYR A 198 76.63 36.42 -4.00
N PRO A 199 77.22 37.08 -5.02
CA PRO A 199 76.52 38.09 -5.81
C PRO A 199 75.44 37.45 -6.69
N VAL A 200 74.18 37.55 -6.27
CA VAL A 200 72.99 37.13 -7.01
C VAL A 200 71.95 38.25 -7.00
N ASN A 201 71.27 38.46 -8.13
CA ASN A 201 70.19 39.44 -8.24
C ASN A 201 68.86 38.79 -7.84
N VAL A 202 67.98 39.50 -7.13
CA VAL A 202 66.57 39.06 -7.01
C VAL A 202 65.91 39.16 -8.39
N GLY A 203 65.22 38.11 -8.81
CA GLY A 203 64.71 37.92 -10.16
C GLY A 203 65.63 37.13 -11.07
N GLY A 204 65.70 37.54 -12.34
CA GLY A 204 66.40 36.82 -13.40
C GLY A 204 67.92 36.95 -13.31
N ASN A 205 68.61 35.82 -13.42
CA ASN A 205 70.06 35.67 -13.50
C ASN A 205 70.42 34.71 -14.65
N THR A 206 71.62 34.82 -15.21
CA THR A 206 72.17 33.75 -16.07
C THR A 206 72.94 32.76 -15.19
N LEU A 207 72.60 31.48 -15.30
CA LEU A 207 73.36 30.36 -14.76
C LEU A 207 74.36 29.92 -15.82
N ASP A 208 75.62 30.26 -15.62
CA ASP A 208 76.70 29.99 -16.56
C ASP A 208 77.55 28.80 -16.09
N VAL A 209 77.73 27.81 -16.97
CA VAL A 209 78.45 26.56 -16.72
C VAL A 209 79.57 26.47 -17.76
N SER A 210 80.81 26.38 -17.31
CA SER A 210 82.00 26.43 -18.19
C SER A 210 83.01 25.34 -17.82
N LEU A 211 83.49 24.61 -18.83
CA LEU A 211 84.60 23.68 -18.73
C LEU A 211 85.87 24.38 -19.22
N ILE A 212 86.88 24.51 -18.34
CA ILE A 212 88.07 25.33 -18.56
C ILE A 212 89.33 24.49 -18.37
N GLN A 213 90.27 24.55 -19.31
CA GLN A 213 91.60 23.96 -19.17
C GLN A 213 92.66 24.96 -19.61
N ASP A 214 93.76 25.07 -18.85
CA ASP A 214 94.89 25.98 -19.13
C ASP A 214 94.46 27.45 -19.41
N SER A 215 93.41 27.89 -18.71
CA SER A 215 92.75 29.21 -18.85
C SER A 215 91.98 29.43 -20.16
N GLN A 216 91.77 28.39 -20.98
CA GLN A 216 90.89 28.41 -22.16
C GLN A 216 89.57 27.70 -21.87
N ILE A 217 88.46 28.26 -22.38
CA ILE A 217 87.13 27.65 -22.29
C ILE A 217 87.02 26.57 -23.37
N LEU A 218 86.87 25.31 -22.95
CA LEU A 218 86.65 24.16 -23.83
C LEU A 218 85.19 24.05 -24.28
N SER A 219 84.26 24.35 -23.38
CA SER A 219 82.82 24.30 -23.62
C SER A 219 82.09 25.18 -22.61
N GLN A 220 81.05 25.90 -23.03
CA GLN A 220 80.21 26.70 -22.14
C GLN A 220 78.72 26.57 -22.50
N LYS A 221 77.87 26.66 -21.47
CA LYS A 221 76.42 26.74 -21.59
C LYS A 221 75.84 27.70 -20.55
N SER A 222 74.77 28.37 -20.94
CA SER A 222 74.03 29.30 -20.09
C SER A 222 72.56 28.88 -20.03
N ALA A 223 71.92 29.06 -18.88
CA ALA A 223 70.48 28.91 -18.70
C ALA A 223 69.92 30.03 -17.83
N SER A 224 68.60 30.19 -17.79
CA SER A 224 67.96 31.16 -16.91
C SER A 224 67.83 30.59 -15.49
N LEU A 225 68.22 31.36 -14.48
CA LEU A 225 67.95 31.12 -13.07
C LEU A 225 67.08 32.25 -12.51
N ILE A 226 66.02 31.90 -11.78
CA ILE A 226 65.25 32.85 -10.97
C ILE A 226 65.65 32.66 -9.51
N TYR A 227 66.03 33.77 -8.88
CA TYR A 227 66.30 33.86 -7.44
C TYR A 227 65.21 34.69 -6.79
N ASP A 228 64.45 34.09 -5.89
CA ASP A 228 63.27 34.71 -5.28
C ASP A 228 63.25 34.48 -3.76
N THR A 229 62.87 35.53 -3.04
CA THR A 229 62.84 35.58 -1.58
C THR A 229 61.50 36.10 -1.04
N THR A 230 60.53 36.34 -1.93
CA THR A 230 59.21 36.89 -1.59
C THR A 230 58.15 35.82 -1.72
N ALA A 231 57.33 35.65 -0.68
CA ALA A 231 56.20 34.73 -0.72
C ALA A 231 55.04 35.30 -1.56
N PRO A 232 54.20 34.44 -2.18
CA PRO A 232 53.09 34.90 -3.00
C PRO A 232 52.04 35.66 -2.20
N THR A 233 51.17 36.38 -2.91
CA THR A 233 49.96 37.01 -2.34
C THR A 233 48.73 36.16 -2.63
N LEU A 234 47.80 36.10 -1.66
CA LEU A 234 46.54 35.36 -1.76
C LEU A 234 45.34 36.27 -1.51
N ASN A 235 44.28 36.09 -2.31
CA ASN A 235 42.98 36.73 -2.06
C ASN A 235 41.82 35.83 -2.50
N PHE A 236 40.72 35.85 -1.74
CA PHE A 236 39.47 35.17 -2.08
C PHE A 236 38.61 36.02 -3.02
N SER A 237 37.94 35.41 -4.01
CA SER A 237 36.97 36.10 -4.88
C SER A 237 35.66 36.45 -4.17
N VAL A 238 35.33 35.74 -3.09
CA VAL A 238 34.17 36.02 -2.23
C VAL A 238 34.67 36.16 -0.79
N SER A 239 34.43 37.31 -0.16
CA SER A 239 34.76 37.56 1.25
C SER A 239 34.01 36.61 2.19
N GLY A 240 34.57 36.34 3.38
CA GLY A 240 33.82 35.63 4.44
C GLY A 240 32.57 36.42 4.86
N GLY A 241 31.46 35.72 5.14
CA GLY A 241 30.18 36.37 5.40
C GLY A 241 28.99 35.42 5.52
N THR A 242 27.79 36.00 5.66
CA THR A 242 26.51 35.27 5.69
C THR A 242 25.76 35.46 4.36
N TYR A 243 25.23 34.37 3.82
CA TYR A 243 24.57 34.32 2.50
C TYR A 243 23.25 33.55 2.57
N THR A 244 22.32 33.86 1.66
CA THR A 244 21.02 33.16 1.53
C THR A 244 20.95 32.24 0.31
N SER A 245 22.04 32.14 -0.45
CA SER A 245 22.22 31.25 -1.60
C SER A 245 23.61 30.63 -1.58
N THR A 246 23.78 29.50 -2.29
CA THR A 246 25.09 28.85 -2.46
C THR A 246 26.13 29.80 -3.06
N GLN A 247 27.38 29.69 -2.62
CA GLN A 247 28.48 30.51 -3.09
C GLN A 247 29.47 29.68 -3.91
N SER A 248 30.14 30.31 -4.88
CA SER A 248 31.22 29.71 -5.66
C SER A 248 32.51 30.49 -5.43
N LEU A 249 33.46 29.87 -4.73
CA LEU A 249 34.69 30.50 -4.27
C LEU A 249 35.85 30.18 -5.19
N SER A 250 36.68 31.18 -5.50
CA SER A 250 37.98 31.00 -6.14
C SER A 250 39.05 31.79 -5.41
N VAL A 251 40.32 31.42 -5.59
CA VAL A 251 41.46 32.08 -4.96
C VAL A 251 42.40 32.58 -6.05
N THR A 252 42.75 33.86 -6.00
CA THR A 252 43.84 34.42 -6.80
C THR A 252 45.15 34.28 -6.02
N CYS A 253 46.08 33.51 -6.56
CA CYS A 253 47.47 33.49 -6.11
C CYS A 253 48.32 34.31 -7.08
N SER A 254 49.14 35.22 -6.56
CA SER A 254 49.99 36.08 -7.40
C SER A 254 51.34 36.32 -6.75
N ASP A 255 52.40 35.95 -7.46
CA ASP A 255 53.77 36.34 -7.20
C ASP A 255 54.36 36.96 -8.49
N SER A 256 55.25 37.94 -8.33
CA SER A 256 55.80 38.76 -9.43
C SER A 256 57.17 38.29 -9.92
N VAL A 257 57.81 37.33 -9.26
CA VAL A 257 59.21 36.95 -9.50
C VAL A 257 59.32 35.49 -9.95
N SER A 258 58.92 34.52 -9.13
CA SER A 258 58.94 33.10 -9.48
C SER A 258 57.57 32.53 -9.85
N GLY A 259 56.49 33.19 -9.43
CA GLY A 259 55.10 32.84 -9.71
C GLY A 259 54.58 31.70 -8.82
N CYS A 260 53.26 31.67 -8.58
CA CYS A 260 52.65 30.62 -7.77
C CYS A 260 52.84 29.21 -8.37
N LYS A 261 52.97 28.23 -7.47
CA LYS A 261 53.15 26.82 -7.79
C LYS A 261 52.08 25.97 -7.10
N ASP A 262 52.14 25.86 -5.77
CA ASP A 262 51.23 25.03 -4.99
C ASP A 262 50.17 25.90 -4.32
N LEU A 263 48.92 25.44 -4.29
CA LEU A 263 47.79 26.12 -3.68
C LEU A 263 46.90 25.07 -3.01
N ILE A 264 46.94 24.99 -1.69
CA ILE A 264 46.30 23.94 -0.90
C ILE A 264 45.34 24.48 0.16
N TYR A 265 44.31 23.72 0.50
CA TYR A 265 43.23 24.17 1.39
C TYR A 265 42.60 23.08 2.26
N THR A 266 41.81 23.56 3.22
CA THR A 266 40.90 22.82 4.10
C THR A 266 39.54 23.55 4.16
N VAL A 267 38.50 22.90 4.66
CA VAL A 267 37.11 23.45 4.75
C VAL A 267 36.50 23.40 6.15
N ASP A 268 37.19 22.77 7.09
CA ASP A 268 36.81 22.56 8.50
C ASP A 268 37.53 23.54 9.45
N GLY A 269 38.33 24.48 8.91
CA GLY A 269 39.12 25.43 9.69
C GLY A 269 40.45 24.90 10.25
N THR A 270 40.86 23.68 9.90
CA THR A 270 42.21 23.16 10.20
C THR A 270 43.27 23.81 9.30
N ASP A 271 44.54 23.89 9.73
CA ASP A 271 45.58 24.56 8.94
C ASP A 271 46.17 23.62 7.86
N PRO A 272 46.09 23.97 6.55
CA PRO A 272 46.80 23.23 5.51
C PRO A 272 48.33 23.38 5.67
N SER A 273 49.09 22.38 5.24
CA SER A 273 50.56 22.40 5.37
C SER A 273 51.31 21.75 4.19
N LEU A 274 52.37 22.45 3.77
CA LEU A 274 53.42 21.96 2.87
C LEU A 274 54.71 21.74 3.66
N SER A 275 55.52 20.77 3.27
CA SER A 275 56.88 20.60 3.83
C SER A 275 57.87 20.13 2.77
N LEU A 276 59.15 20.42 3.01
CA LEU A 276 60.26 19.92 2.22
C LEU A 276 60.79 18.63 2.87
N LEU A 277 60.69 17.50 2.17
CA LEU A 277 61.12 16.20 2.70
C LEU A 277 62.63 15.97 2.57
N LEU A 278 63.22 16.47 1.48
CA LEU A 278 64.65 16.47 1.19
C LEU A 278 64.99 17.76 0.45
N ASP A 279 66.23 18.24 0.61
CA ASP A 279 66.71 19.42 -0.12
C ASP A 279 66.52 19.26 -1.65
N PHE A 280 66.17 20.38 -2.28
CA PHE A 280 65.89 20.53 -3.72
C PHE A 280 64.66 19.76 -4.28
N ASP A 281 63.99 18.91 -3.50
CA ASP A 281 62.74 18.27 -3.95
C ASP A 281 61.54 19.25 -3.97
N PRO A 282 60.49 18.99 -4.76
CA PRO A 282 59.24 19.73 -4.67
C PRO A 282 58.64 19.64 -3.26
N LEU A 283 58.12 20.75 -2.75
CA LEU A 283 57.28 20.78 -1.54
C LEU A 283 56.17 19.73 -1.63
N GLN A 284 55.99 18.96 -0.57
CA GLN A 284 54.99 17.90 -0.47
C GLN A 284 53.81 18.35 0.40
N ILE A 285 52.60 17.96 0.00
CA ILE A 285 51.38 18.18 0.78
C ILE A 285 51.41 17.25 1.99
N VAL A 286 51.57 17.82 3.17
CA VAL A 286 51.49 17.08 4.44
C VAL A 286 50.03 16.96 4.88
N PHE A 287 49.26 18.04 4.71
CA PHE A 287 47.86 18.07 5.08
C PHE A 287 47.08 19.13 4.28
N GLY A 288 45.85 18.79 3.87
CA GLY A 288 45.00 19.59 2.99
C GLY A 288 44.80 18.95 1.60
N SER A 289 44.10 19.64 0.72
CA SER A 289 43.85 19.25 -0.68
C SER A 289 44.27 20.35 -1.64
N VAL A 290 44.56 20.05 -2.91
CA VAL A 290 44.83 21.08 -3.95
C VAL A 290 43.54 21.87 -4.24
N PHE A 291 43.63 23.20 -4.25
CA PHE A 291 42.46 24.06 -4.43
C PHE A 291 41.89 23.93 -5.87
N PRO A 292 40.59 23.64 -6.03
CA PRO A 292 39.96 23.49 -7.35
C PRO A 292 39.78 24.85 -8.04
N THR A 293 39.50 24.85 -9.36
CA THR A 293 39.22 26.10 -10.10
C THR A 293 38.08 26.93 -9.49
N SER A 294 37.08 26.25 -8.90
CA SER A 294 36.11 26.86 -7.98
C SER A 294 35.65 25.86 -6.93
N LEU A 295 35.47 26.32 -5.70
CA LEU A 295 34.95 25.55 -4.56
C LEU A 295 33.52 26.01 -4.22
N THR A 296 32.54 25.11 -4.32
CA THR A 296 31.15 25.42 -4.00
C THR A 296 30.91 25.32 -2.48
N ILE A 297 30.33 26.38 -1.89
CA ILE A 297 29.91 26.40 -0.49
C ILE A 297 28.38 26.21 -0.42
N GLY A 298 27.97 25.09 0.17
CA GLY A 298 26.57 24.71 0.41
C GLY A 298 26.00 25.31 1.70
N SER A 299 24.81 24.86 2.11
CA SER A 299 24.16 25.29 3.36
C SER A 299 24.97 24.91 4.62
N GLY A 300 24.85 25.72 5.67
CA GLY A 300 25.60 25.56 6.92
C GLY A 300 26.79 26.51 7.04
N THR A 301 27.72 26.20 7.95
CA THR A 301 28.93 27.00 8.20
C THR A 301 30.17 26.25 7.75
N THR A 302 31.01 26.89 6.92
CA THR A 302 32.24 26.31 6.36
C THR A 302 33.40 27.29 6.54
N THR A 303 34.54 26.83 7.06
CA THR A 303 35.73 27.67 7.27
C THR A 303 36.84 27.22 6.34
N VAL A 304 37.08 28.00 5.30
CA VAL A 304 38.11 27.72 4.29
C VAL A 304 39.43 28.35 4.75
N LYS A 305 40.48 27.54 4.82
CA LYS A 305 41.86 28.01 4.99
C LYS A 305 42.72 27.60 3.80
N VAL A 306 43.59 28.49 3.34
CA VAL A 306 44.39 28.31 2.12
C VAL A 306 45.85 28.69 2.37
N LEU A 307 46.78 27.83 2.00
CA LEU A 307 48.22 28.06 2.01
C LEU A 307 48.76 27.89 0.58
N ALA A 308 49.78 28.67 0.22
CA ALA A 308 50.40 28.60 -1.10
C ALA A 308 51.92 28.67 -1.06
N SER A 309 52.54 28.19 -2.13
CA SER A 309 53.96 28.35 -2.43
C SER A 309 54.17 29.02 -3.79
N ASP A 310 55.32 29.67 -3.95
CA ASP A 310 55.85 30.03 -5.26
C ASP A 310 56.75 28.91 -5.83
N ARG A 311 57.50 29.17 -6.90
CA ARG A 311 58.43 28.18 -7.49
C ARG A 311 59.80 28.13 -6.80
N ALA A 312 60.16 29.11 -5.99
CA ALA A 312 61.34 29.09 -5.11
C ALA A 312 61.05 28.43 -3.74
N GLY A 313 59.81 28.05 -3.47
CA GLY A 313 59.38 27.44 -2.21
C GLY A 313 59.12 28.43 -1.08
N ASN A 314 58.99 29.73 -1.36
CA ASN A 314 58.54 30.71 -0.38
C ASN A 314 57.04 30.48 -0.08
N LEU A 315 56.69 30.40 1.21
CA LEU A 315 55.34 30.03 1.67
C LEU A 315 54.53 31.24 2.15
N ILE A 316 53.23 31.27 1.86
CA ILE A 316 52.28 32.22 2.42
C ILE A 316 51.04 31.51 2.99
N GLY A 317 50.53 32.02 4.11
CA GLY A 317 49.25 31.63 4.70
C GLY A 317 49.35 31.09 6.13
N PRO A 318 48.27 30.47 6.65
CA PRO A 318 46.99 30.27 5.97
C PRO A 318 46.14 31.55 5.88
N LEU A 319 45.69 31.89 4.67
CA LEU A 319 44.58 32.84 4.47
C LEU A 319 43.27 32.15 4.89
N SER A 320 42.45 32.79 5.72
CA SER A 320 41.25 32.17 6.33
C SER A 320 39.98 32.99 6.10
N ALA A 321 38.88 32.32 5.77
CA ALA A 321 37.55 32.92 5.70
C ALA A 321 36.45 31.92 6.13
N THR A 322 35.42 32.41 6.82
CA THR A 322 34.25 31.61 7.22
C THR A 322 33.01 32.08 6.46
N TYR A 323 32.26 31.12 5.95
CA TYR A 323 31.04 31.32 5.16
C TYR A 323 29.87 30.66 5.90
N THR A 324 28.77 31.37 6.09
CA THR A 324 27.52 30.83 6.65
C THR A 324 26.41 30.97 5.61
N VAL A 325 25.87 29.87 5.10
CA VAL A 325 24.84 29.89 4.05
C VAL A 325 23.52 29.36 4.61
N ASN A 326 22.55 30.25 4.75
CA ASN A 326 21.21 29.99 5.27
C ASN A 326 20.21 29.95 4.11
N ILE A 327 20.08 28.77 3.47
CA ILE A 327 19.06 28.53 2.45
C ILE A 327 17.73 28.24 3.17
N PRO A 328 16.62 28.95 2.86
CA PRO A 328 15.31 28.63 3.43
C PRO A 328 14.85 27.23 2.98
N VAL A 329 14.65 26.32 3.91
CA VAL A 329 13.97 25.05 3.66
C VAL A 329 12.46 25.26 3.73
N THR A 330 11.80 25.26 2.57
CA THR A 330 10.36 24.94 2.54
C THR A 330 10.19 23.48 2.96
N PRO A 331 9.21 23.14 3.82
CA PRO A 331 8.91 21.75 4.12
C PRO A 331 8.31 21.05 2.90
N ALA A 332 8.47 19.73 2.83
CA ALA A 332 7.74 18.89 1.87
C ALA A 332 6.23 18.86 2.22
N PRO A 333 5.34 18.67 1.24
CA PRO A 333 3.91 18.74 1.47
C PRO A 333 3.37 17.58 2.33
N THR A 334 2.44 17.90 3.23
CA THR A 334 1.79 16.95 4.14
C THR A 334 0.48 16.46 3.53
N LEU A 335 0.33 15.14 3.39
CA LEU A 335 -0.90 14.52 2.91
C LEU A 335 -1.55 13.68 4.01
N THR A 336 -2.88 13.65 4.02
CA THR A 336 -3.70 12.87 4.95
C THR A 336 -4.79 12.12 4.20
N LEU A 337 -4.98 10.84 4.54
CA LEU A 337 -6.09 10.03 4.06
C LEU A 337 -7.30 10.24 4.98
N ASN A 338 -8.43 10.65 4.41
CA ASN A 338 -9.66 10.89 5.18
C ASN A 338 -10.58 9.65 5.14
N SER A 339 -10.83 9.11 3.95
CA SER A 339 -11.65 7.89 3.76
C SER A 339 -11.44 7.25 2.39
N ILE A 340 -11.89 5.99 2.25
CA ILE A 340 -11.92 5.27 0.97
C ILE A 340 -13.34 4.73 0.77
N GLN A 341 -14.06 5.23 -0.23
CA GLN A 341 -15.35 4.69 -0.64
C GLN A 341 -15.11 3.49 -1.56
N ASN A 342 -15.80 2.37 -1.29
CA ASN A 342 -15.61 1.08 -1.95
C ASN A 342 -14.19 0.49 -1.78
N GLY A 343 -13.53 0.76 -0.64
CA GLY A 343 -12.18 0.23 -0.34
C GLY A 343 -12.10 -1.30 -0.21
N THR A 344 -13.24 -1.97 -0.04
CA THR A 344 -13.43 -3.38 -0.41
C THR A 344 -14.50 -3.40 -1.50
N THR A 345 -14.24 -4.07 -2.62
CA THR A 345 -15.05 -3.96 -3.84
C THR A 345 -14.99 -5.24 -4.66
N ASN A 346 -16.09 -5.57 -5.34
CA ASN A 346 -16.14 -6.59 -6.37
C ASN A 346 -15.91 -6.06 -7.79
N ALA A 347 -15.29 -4.87 -7.90
CA ALA A 347 -15.04 -4.14 -9.14
C ALA A 347 -16.30 -3.72 -9.95
N SER A 348 -17.51 -3.87 -9.41
CA SER A 348 -18.75 -3.38 -10.05
C SER A 348 -18.88 -1.85 -10.02
N SER A 349 -18.32 -1.20 -8.98
CA SER A 349 -18.39 0.24 -8.74
C SER A 349 -17.00 0.81 -8.52
N ALA A 350 -16.75 2.06 -8.96
CA ALA A 350 -15.44 2.67 -8.85
C ALA A 350 -15.03 2.94 -7.39
N THR A 351 -13.74 2.80 -7.07
CA THR A 351 -13.22 3.16 -5.74
C THR A 351 -12.86 4.64 -5.71
N SER A 352 -13.24 5.38 -4.67
CA SER A 352 -12.85 6.78 -4.49
C SER A 352 -12.02 6.96 -3.23
N VAL A 353 -10.84 7.57 -3.36
CA VAL A 353 -9.95 7.92 -2.24
C VAL A 353 -10.15 9.39 -1.92
N ASN A 354 -10.59 9.70 -0.70
CA ASN A 354 -10.74 11.07 -0.21
C ASN A 354 -9.53 11.43 0.66
N TRP A 355 -8.80 12.48 0.29
CA TRP A 355 -7.54 12.88 0.93
C TRP A 355 -7.39 14.41 0.97
N THR A 356 -6.55 14.90 1.87
CA THR A 356 -6.29 16.34 2.05
C THR A 356 -4.78 16.62 1.97
N SER A 357 -4.40 17.73 1.35
CA SER A 357 -3.02 18.23 1.24
C SER A 357 -2.90 19.70 1.67
N ASP A 358 -1.80 20.04 2.33
CA ASP A 358 -1.44 21.43 2.70
C ASP A 358 -0.82 22.24 1.53
N ALA A 359 -0.46 21.58 0.43
CA ALA A 359 0.07 22.18 -0.79
C ALA A 359 -0.75 21.84 -2.04
N SER A 360 -0.72 22.74 -3.03
CA SER A 360 -1.12 22.49 -4.41
C SER A 360 -0.02 21.76 -5.18
N GLY A 361 -0.37 20.87 -6.09
CA GLY A 361 0.62 20.10 -6.85
C GLY A 361 0.02 19.08 -7.81
N ASN A 362 0.89 18.39 -8.56
CA ASN A 362 0.51 17.25 -9.39
C ASN A 362 0.42 16.01 -8.51
N TYR A 363 -0.69 15.27 -8.56
CA TYR A 363 -0.88 14.05 -7.78
C TYR A 363 -0.96 12.81 -8.67
N TYR A 364 -0.56 11.67 -8.10
CA TYR A 364 -0.46 10.38 -8.77
C TYR A 364 -0.83 9.27 -7.79
N ILE A 365 -1.60 8.28 -8.26
CA ILE A 365 -1.79 7.00 -7.60
C ILE A 365 -0.92 5.97 -8.33
N VAL A 366 -0.08 5.28 -7.58
CA VAL A 366 0.95 4.35 -8.07
C VAL A 366 1.01 3.11 -7.17
N PRO A 367 1.63 1.99 -7.59
CA PRO A 367 1.93 0.86 -6.70
C PRO A 367 2.73 1.30 -5.46
N ALA A 368 2.48 0.68 -4.31
CA ALA A 368 3.04 1.14 -3.02
C ALA A 368 4.59 1.20 -2.97
N SER A 369 5.30 0.41 -3.78
CA SER A 369 6.76 0.41 -3.87
C SER A 369 7.36 1.54 -4.72
N THR A 370 6.54 2.29 -5.48
CA THR A 370 7.01 3.36 -6.38
C THR A 370 7.53 4.56 -5.58
N ASP A 371 8.67 5.11 -6.00
CA ASP A 371 9.18 6.39 -5.52
C ASP A 371 8.44 7.54 -6.21
N CYS A 372 7.94 8.50 -5.41
CA CYS A 372 7.23 9.67 -5.90
C CYS A 372 8.10 10.58 -6.77
N MET A 373 9.43 10.52 -6.64
CA MET A 373 10.38 11.29 -7.44
C MET A 373 10.70 10.66 -8.81
N SER A 374 10.26 9.40 -9.06
CA SER A 374 10.58 8.66 -10.29
C SER A 374 9.35 8.01 -10.93
N ILE A 375 8.20 8.71 -10.91
CA ILE A 375 6.95 8.23 -11.49
C ILE A 375 7.05 8.21 -13.03
N THR A 376 6.64 7.11 -13.64
CA THR A 376 6.60 6.95 -15.11
C THR A 376 5.20 6.55 -15.57
N PRO A 377 4.81 6.83 -16.84
CA PRO A 377 3.47 6.50 -17.34
C PRO A 377 3.06 5.02 -17.18
N GLY A 378 4.04 4.09 -17.19
CA GLY A 378 3.78 2.65 -17.05
C GLY A 378 3.43 2.18 -15.64
N VAL A 379 3.62 3.03 -14.61
CA VAL A 379 3.24 2.74 -13.21
C VAL A 379 2.15 3.67 -12.67
N THR A 380 1.66 4.61 -13.48
CA THR A 380 0.59 5.55 -13.10
C THR A 380 -0.76 4.88 -13.26
N ILE A 381 -1.52 4.78 -12.17
CA ILE A 381 -2.87 4.18 -12.12
C ILE A 381 -3.95 5.27 -12.27
N ALA A 382 -3.74 6.41 -11.59
CA ALA A 382 -4.53 7.62 -11.73
C ALA A 382 -3.63 8.83 -11.53
N SER A 383 -3.98 9.99 -12.08
CA SER A 383 -3.23 11.24 -11.87
C SER A 383 -4.09 12.47 -12.13
N GLY A 384 -3.73 13.59 -11.52
CA GLY A 384 -4.38 14.88 -11.75
C GLY A 384 -3.60 16.04 -11.13
N VAL A 385 -4.25 17.20 -11.04
CA VAL A 385 -3.67 18.42 -10.46
C VAL A 385 -4.58 18.91 -9.33
N LEU A 386 -4.01 19.10 -8.15
CA LEU A 386 -4.65 19.79 -7.04
C LEU A 386 -4.29 21.28 -7.13
N ALA A 387 -5.20 22.08 -7.67
CA ALA A 387 -4.94 23.49 -7.98
C ALA A 387 -4.74 24.39 -6.74
N THR A 388 -5.35 24.03 -5.61
CA THR A 388 -5.25 24.73 -4.33
C THR A 388 -5.17 23.73 -3.19
N PRO A 389 -4.44 24.00 -2.09
CA PRO A 389 -4.48 23.18 -0.88
C PRO A 389 -5.92 22.91 -0.42
N GLY A 390 -6.18 21.71 0.09
CA GLY A 390 -7.51 21.26 0.46
C GLY A 390 -7.75 19.77 0.23
N THR A 391 -9.03 19.40 0.26
CA THR A 391 -9.53 18.02 0.12
C THR A 391 -9.89 17.69 -1.32
N GLN A 392 -9.52 16.49 -1.77
CA GLN A 392 -9.79 15.97 -3.11
C GLN A 392 -10.30 14.53 -3.04
N ASP A 393 -11.29 14.21 -3.88
CA ASP A 393 -11.66 12.84 -4.22
C ASP A 393 -10.91 12.38 -5.46
N THR A 394 -10.29 11.20 -5.41
CA THR A 394 -9.59 10.61 -6.56
C THR A 394 -10.08 9.20 -6.82
N THR A 395 -10.70 9.01 -7.99
CA THR A 395 -11.18 7.71 -8.46
C THR A 395 -10.02 6.81 -8.87
N VAL A 396 -9.98 5.59 -8.33
CA VAL A 396 -9.10 4.52 -8.79
C VAL A 396 -9.88 3.65 -9.79
N PRO A 397 -9.38 3.47 -11.04
CA PRO A 397 -10.04 2.62 -12.02
C PRO A 397 -10.10 1.15 -11.60
N ASN A 398 -11.20 0.47 -11.91
CA ASN A 398 -11.45 -0.93 -11.53
C ASN A 398 -10.65 -1.99 -12.33
N GLY A 399 -9.61 -1.58 -13.06
CA GLY A 399 -8.85 -2.46 -13.95
C GLY A 399 -7.55 -2.94 -13.32
N GLY A 400 -7.36 -4.26 -13.24
CA GLY A 400 -6.06 -4.87 -12.92
C GLY A 400 -5.80 -5.19 -11.44
N PHE A 401 -6.81 -5.12 -10.58
CA PHE A 401 -6.69 -5.64 -9.21
C PHE A 401 -6.59 -7.18 -9.23
N SER A 402 -5.78 -7.72 -8.32
CA SER A 402 -5.76 -9.15 -8.00
C SER A 402 -6.69 -9.44 -6.82
N GLU A 403 -7.23 -10.66 -6.72
CA GLU A 403 -8.07 -11.08 -5.60
C GLU A 403 -7.34 -10.88 -4.25
N GLY A 404 -8.03 -10.34 -3.25
CA GLY A 404 -7.45 -9.91 -1.98
C GLY A 404 -6.93 -8.47 -2.00
N SER A 405 -6.02 -8.14 -1.08
CA SER A 405 -5.55 -6.75 -0.88
C SER A 405 -4.49 -6.30 -1.90
N ASN A 406 -4.79 -5.20 -2.59
CA ASN A 406 -3.90 -4.50 -3.51
C ASN A 406 -3.39 -3.22 -2.83
N PHE A 407 -2.08 -2.96 -2.90
CA PHE A 407 -1.42 -1.88 -2.15
C PHE A 407 -0.95 -0.74 -3.05
N PHE A 408 -1.35 0.48 -2.70
CA PHE A 408 -1.12 1.70 -3.47
C PHE A 408 -0.47 2.78 -2.62
N LYS A 409 0.10 3.76 -3.29
CA LYS A 409 0.59 5.02 -2.71
C LYS A 409 0.00 6.17 -3.50
N LEU A 410 -0.46 7.19 -2.77
CA LEU A 410 -0.77 8.48 -3.36
C LEU A 410 0.44 9.39 -3.13
N CYS A 411 0.98 9.93 -4.22
CA CYS A 411 2.07 10.90 -4.25
C CYS A 411 1.53 12.26 -4.70
N LEU A 412 2.01 13.35 -4.10
CA LEU A 412 1.85 14.71 -4.63
C LEU A 412 3.22 15.39 -4.73
N LEU A 413 3.48 16.02 -5.87
CA LEU A 413 4.66 16.83 -6.14
C LEU A 413 4.25 18.31 -6.17
N ASP A 414 4.86 19.10 -5.29
CA ASP A 414 4.64 20.56 -5.25
C ASP A 414 5.38 21.29 -6.39
N SER A 415 5.23 22.62 -6.47
CA SER A 415 5.91 23.45 -7.48
C SER A 415 7.44 23.54 -7.30
N SER A 416 7.98 23.04 -6.20
CA SER A 416 9.42 22.98 -5.88
C SER A 416 9.99 21.55 -6.06
N ASN A 417 9.22 20.63 -6.65
CA ASN A 417 9.53 19.20 -6.78
C ASN A 417 9.78 18.49 -5.44
N GLN A 418 9.10 18.90 -4.37
CA GLN A 418 9.07 18.14 -3.12
C GLN A 418 7.90 17.16 -3.13
N ALA A 419 8.15 15.94 -2.63
CA ALA A 419 7.14 14.88 -2.60
C ALA A 419 6.52 14.69 -1.21
N GLY A 420 5.19 14.65 -1.16
CA GLY A 420 4.40 14.17 -0.03
C GLY A 420 3.65 12.90 -0.42
N SER A 421 3.45 11.97 0.52
CA SER A 421 2.75 10.71 0.21
C SER A 421 2.12 10.01 1.41
N PHE A 422 1.16 9.13 1.13
CA PHE A 422 0.67 8.11 2.05
C PHE A 422 0.36 6.79 1.30
N ASN A 423 0.36 5.68 2.03
CA ASN A 423 -0.02 4.37 1.50
C ASN A 423 -1.48 4.04 1.85
N PHE A 424 -2.16 3.30 0.98
CA PHE A 424 -3.49 2.76 1.21
C PHE A 424 -3.65 1.41 0.48
N ASN A 425 -4.74 0.69 0.75
CA ASN A 425 -5.07 -0.55 0.05
C ASN A 425 -6.52 -0.56 -0.43
N ILE A 426 -6.77 -1.34 -1.48
CA ILE A 426 -8.10 -1.71 -1.95
C ILE A 426 -8.15 -3.23 -1.99
N THR A 427 -9.15 -3.83 -1.35
CA THR A 427 -9.36 -5.28 -1.39
C THR A 427 -10.34 -5.61 -2.50
N LEU A 428 -9.88 -6.38 -3.50
CA LEU A 428 -10.77 -7.02 -4.46
C LEU A 428 -11.34 -8.28 -3.80
N ASP A 429 -12.66 -8.41 -3.83
CA ASP A 429 -13.37 -9.56 -3.31
C ASP A 429 -14.53 -9.89 -4.26
N THR A 430 -14.40 -11.01 -4.95
CA THR A 430 -15.36 -11.52 -5.94
C THR A 430 -16.12 -12.75 -5.45
N ALA A 431 -15.87 -13.20 -4.22
CA ALA A 431 -16.60 -14.29 -3.61
C ALA A 431 -18.00 -13.83 -3.19
N ALA A 432 -19.02 -14.66 -3.40
CA ALA A 432 -20.36 -14.38 -2.88
C ALA A 432 -20.49 -14.92 -1.45
N PRO A 433 -21.11 -14.18 -0.52
CA PRO A 433 -21.31 -14.65 0.84
C PRO A 433 -22.25 -15.86 0.86
N THR A 434 -22.09 -16.70 1.89
CA THR A 434 -22.88 -17.91 2.10
C THR A 434 -23.55 -17.91 3.47
N LEU A 435 -24.71 -18.56 3.57
CA LEU A 435 -25.40 -18.76 4.86
C LEU A 435 -24.81 -19.97 5.57
N VAL A 436 -24.09 -19.73 6.67
CA VAL A 436 -23.40 -20.76 7.47
C VAL A 436 -24.35 -21.47 8.41
N SER A 437 -25.23 -20.72 9.09
CA SER A 437 -26.18 -21.30 10.04
C SER A 437 -27.39 -20.40 10.29
N THR A 438 -28.47 -21.02 10.77
CA THR A 438 -29.69 -20.35 11.21
C THR A 438 -30.02 -20.75 12.66
N SER A 439 -30.71 -19.87 13.38
CA SER A 439 -31.42 -20.18 14.62
C SER A 439 -32.86 -19.68 14.50
N PRO A 440 -33.90 -20.54 14.56
CA PRO A 440 -33.81 -22.00 14.63
C PRO A 440 -33.03 -22.63 13.48
N SER A 441 -32.37 -23.76 13.73
CA SER A 441 -31.60 -24.46 12.70
C SER A 441 -32.51 -25.04 11.62
N ASN A 442 -32.01 -25.14 10.39
CA ASN A 442 -32.77 -25.75 9.30
C ASN A 442 -33.14 -27.20 9.64
N ALA A 443 -34.39 -27.57 9.36
CA ALA A 443 -35.05 -28.80 9.77
C ALA A 443 -35.14 -29.07 11.29
N ALA A 444 -34.99 -28.04 12.14
CA ALA A 444 -35.27 -28.16 13.57
C ALA A 444 -36.72 -28.60 13.83
N VAL A 445 -36.95 -29.29 14.95
CA VAL A 445 -38.27 -29.71 15.43
C VAL A 445 -38.45 -29.29 16.87
N ASP A 446 -39.71 -29.15 17.29
CA ASP A 446 -40.09 -28.78 18.65
C ASP A 446 -39.54 -27.40 19.08
N THR A 447 -39.39 -26.47 18.12
CA THR A 447 -38.87 -25.13 18.41
C THR A 447 -39.91 -24.31 19.16
N ASP A 448 -39.50 -23.66 20.26
CA ASP A 448 -40.36 -22.78 21.05
C ASP A 448 -41.11 -21.75 20.18
N VAL A 449 -42.43 -21.68 20.36
CA VAL A 449 -43.33 -20.76 19.64
C VAL A 449 -43.07 -19.30 20.01
N PHE A 450 -42.56 -19.02 21.21
CA PHE A 450 -42.22 -17.67 21.65
C PHE A 450 -40.88 -17.17 21.08
N ASN A 451 -40.04 -18.07 20.53
CA ASN A 451 -38.83 -17.67 19.83
C ASN A 451 -39.14 -17.11 18.43
N ARG A 452 -39.68 -15.89 18.41
CA ARG A 452 -39.95 -15.08 17.22
C ARG A 452 -38.69 -14.46 16.59
N ASN A 453 -37.50 -14.75 17.11
CA ASN A 453 -36.23 -14.20 16.63
C ASN A 453 -35.53 -15.20 15.73
N LEU A 454 -35.31 -14.83 14.47
CA LEU A 454 -34.45 -15.56 13.55
C LEU A 454 -33.03 -14.98 13.65
N LEU A 455 -32.03 -15.82 13.88
CA LEU A 455 -30.62 -15.45 13.75
C LEU A 455 -30.05 -16.10 12.49
N LEU A 456 -29.43 -15.32 11.60
CA LEU A 456 -28.74 -15.82 10.42
C LEU A 456 -27.26 -15.47 10.53
N THR A 457 -26.37 -16.45 10.31
CA THR A 457 -24.92 -16.28 10.34
C THR A 457 -24.34 -16.50 8.95
N PHE A 458 -23.55 -15.55 8.47
CA PHE A 458 -22.91 -15.59 7.15
C PHE A 458 -21.42 -15.97 7.23
N SER A 459 -20.82 -16.35 6.09
CA SER A 459 -19.40 -16.72 5.99
C SER A 459 -18.43 -15.59 6.30
N GLU A 460 -18.87 -14.35 6.17
CA GLU A 460 -18.04 -13.15 6.20
C GLU A 460 -18.81 -11.90 6.62
N THR A 461 -18.14 -10.75 6.57
CA THR A 461 -18.72 -9.47 6.97
C THR A 461 -19.65 -8.94 5.89
N MET A 462 -20.83 -8.49 6.31
CA MET A 462 -21.92 -8.07 5.43
C MET A 462 -22.11 -6.56 5.43
N GLN A 463 -22.64 -6.02 4.33
CA GLN A 463 -23.24 -4.68 4.29
C GLN A 463 -24.49 -4.66 5.19
N ALA A 464 -24.47 -3.81 6.22
CA ALA A 464 -25.56 -3.70 7.17
C ALA A 464 -26.79 -3.01 6.55
N GLY A 465 -27.73 -3.81 6.02
CA GLY A 465 -29.06 -3.37 5.58
C GLY A 465 -30.14 -3.61 6.64
N THR A 466 -31.16 -2.74 6.67
CA THR A 466 -32.33 -2.84 7.58
C THR A 466 -33.62 -3.28 6.89
N THR A 467 -33.62 -3.38 5.55
CA THR A 467 -34.79 -3.76 4.74
C THR A 467 -34.56 -5.08 4.03
N ILE A 468 -35.45 -6.05 4.26
CA ILE A 468 -35.44 -7.36 3.60
C ILE A 468 -36.84 -7.71 3.09
N GLU A 469 -36.92 -8.42 1.97
CA GLU A 469 -38.12 -9.11 1.53
C GLU A 469 -38.19 -10.49 2.18
N LEU A 470 -39.05 -10.62 3.18
CA LEU A 470 -39.24 -11.79 4.04
C LEU A 470 -40.67 -12.32 3.89
N HIS A 471 -40.79 -13.63 3.69
CA HIS A 471 -42.06 -14.35 3.74
C HIS A 471 -41.97 -15.48 4.76
N VAL A 472 -43.01 -15.62 5.58
CA VAL A 472 -43.18 -16.74 6.51
C VAL A 472 -44.36 -17.56 6.05
N LEU A 473 -44.10 -18.81 5.68
CA LEU A 473 -45.11 -19.73 5.19
C LEU A 473 -45.32 -20.86 6.19
N VAL A 474 -46.57 -21.28 6.37
CA VAL A 474 -46.94 -22.48 7.12
C VAL A 474 -47.35 -23.59 6.16
N THR A 475 -46.82 -24.78 6.38
CA THR A 475 -47.10 -25.96 5.56
C THR A 475 -47.78 -27.04 6.39
N TYR A 476 -48.85 -27.64 5.85
CA TYR A 476 -49.63 -28.66 6.54
C TYR A 476 -50.32 -29.64 5.56
N GLY A 477 -50.76 -30.79 6.05
CA GLY A 477 -51.21 -31.92 5.23
C GLY A 477 -50.12 -32.98 5.08
N SER A 478 -50.29 -33.89 4.12
CA SER A 478 -49.36 -35.00 3.86
C SER A 478 -49.29 -35.37 2.38
N GLY A 479 -48.13 -35.84 1.93
CA GLY A 479 -47.90 -36.31 0.55
C GLY A 479 -48.27 -35.26 -0.50
N GLY A 480 -49.04 -35.67 -1.52
CA GLY A 480 -49.53 -34.78 -2.57
C GLY A 480 -50.62 -33.79 -2.13
N SER A 481 -51.05 -33.81 -0.87
CA SER A 481 -52.07 -32.91 -0.31
C SER A 481 -51.49 -31.88 0.66
N LEU A 482 -50.19 -31.58 0.55
CA LEU A 482 -49.55 -30.49 1.29
C LEU A 482 -50.12 -29.14 0.82
N THR A 483 -50.74 -28.42 1.74
CA THR A 483 -51.09 -27.01 1.59
C THR A 483 -49.96 -26.17 2.18
N THR A 484 -49.54 -25.13 1.46
CA THR A 484 -48.60 -24.11 1.99
C THR A 484 -49.25 -22.75 1.86
N VAL A 485 -49.35 -22.02 2.97
CA VAL A 485 -50.01 -20.70 3.03
C VAL A 485 -49.04 -19.71 3.63
N GLU A 486 -48.96 -18.51 3.04
CA GLU A 486 -48.19 -17.40 3.59
C GLU A 486 -48.95 -16.75 4.74
N LEU A 487 -48.26 -16.53 5.87
CA LEU A 487 -48.78 -15.74 6.98
C LEU A 487 -48.50 -14.26 6.72
N THR A 488 -49.50 -13.42 6.95
CA THR A 488 -49.31 -11.97 6.96
C THR A 488 -48.55 -11.62 8.24
N LEU A 489 -47.29 -11.23 8.09
CA LEU A 489 -46.52 -10.68 9.20
C LEU A 489 -46.88 -9.21 9.45
N PRO A 490 -46.72 -8.72 10.68
CA PRO A 490 -46.72 -7.29 10.97
C PRO A 490 -45.67 -6.53 10.15
N VAL A 491 -45.97 -5.29 9.75
CA VAL A 491 -44.98 -4.37 9.11
C VAL A 491 -43.84 -3.97 10.05
N SER A 492 -43.95 -4.33 11.33
CA SER A 492 -43.01 -4.08 12.42
C SER A 492 -41.91 -5.13 12.58
N VAL A 493 -41.72 -6.02 11.60
CA VAL A 493 -40.54 -6.89 11.54
C VAL A 493 -39.27 -6.04 11.62
N VAL A 494 -38.42 -6.30 12.62
CA VAL A 494 -37.17 -5.54 12.83
C VAL A 494 -35.97 -6.37 12.40
N VAL A 495 -35.17 -5.82 11.49
CA VAL A 495 -33.87 -6.36 11.10
C VAL A 495 -32.76 -5.61 11.84
N GLN A 496 -31.95 -6.32 12.63
CA GLN A 496 -30.86 -5.77 13.42
C GLN A 496 -29.59 -6.60 13.25
N TRP A 497 -28.49 -5.98 12.86
CA TRP A 497 -27.18 -6.62 12.87
C TRP A 497 -26.64 -6.69 14.31
N ILE A 498 -26.29 -7.89 14.76
CA ILE A 498 -25.67 -8.15 16.07
C ILE A 498 -24.13 -8.05 15.95
N SER A 499 -23.60 -8.49 14.82
CA SER A 499 -22.18 -8.38 14.45
C SER A 499 -22.06 -8.18 12.94
N GLY A 500 -20.84 -8.03 12.42
CA GLY A 500 -20.62 -7.98 10.98
C GLY A 500 -21.09 -9.22 10.21
N THR A 501 -21.21 -10.38 10.86
CA THR A 501 -21.56 -11.66 10.24
C THR A 501 -22.93 -12.21 10.67
N VAL A 502 -23.59 -11.60 11.67
CA VAL A 502 -24.83 -12.12 12.27
C VAL A 502 -25.93 -11.06 12.25
N VAL A 503 -27.05 -11.40 11.63
CA VAL A 503 -28.29 -10.61 11.64
C VAL A 503 -29.37 -11.30 12.47
N LYS A 504 -30.12 -10.48 13.21
CA LYS A 504 -31.35 -10.84 13.93
C LYS A 504 -32.55 -10.26 13.19
N ILE A 505 -33.57 -11.08 13.01
CA ILE A 505 -34.87 -10.67 12.47
C ILE A 505 -35.91 -11.00 13.55
N ASP A 506 -36.52 -9.98 14.15
CA ASP A 506 -37.68 -10.16 15.03
C ASP A 506 -38.95 -10.17 14.17
N LEU A 507 -39.69 -11.28 14.19
CA LEU A 507 -40.91 -11.46 13.40
C LEU A 507 -42.13 -10.67 13.94
N ASP A 508 -42.05 -10.12 15.16
CA ASP A 508 -43.14 -9.49 15.92
C ASP A 508 -44.45 -10.31 15.95
N SER A 509 -44.30 -11.63 15.81
CA SER A 509 -45.38 -12.60 15.61
C SER A 509 -45.02 -13.89 16.33
N ILE A 510 -45.97 -14.46 17.06
CA ILE A 510 -45.84 -15.77 17.71
C ILE A 510 -46.46 -16.81 16.79
N LEU A 511 -45.70 -17.86 16.48
CA LEU A 511 -46.05 -18.83 15.45
C LEU A 511 -46.96 -19.95 16.01
N PRO A 512 -47.82 -20.58 15.19
CA PRO A 512 -48.70 -21.64 15.65
C PRO A 512 -47.94 -22.87 16.14
N GLU A 513 -48.51 -23.63 17.07
CA GLU A 513 -47.89 -24.85 17.62
C GLU A 513 -47.90 -26.00 16.61
N PHE A 514 -46.94 -26.92 16.75
CA PHE A 514 -46.84 -28.18 16.00
C PHE A 514 -46.98 -28.02 14.47
N THR A 515 -46.43 -26.93 13.93
CA THR A 515 -46.61 -26.51 12.53
C THR A 515 -45.26 -26.41 11.84
N LEU A 516 -45.17 -26.93 10.61
CA LEU A 516 -44.00 -26.75 9.77
C LEU A 516 -43.99 -25.31 9.23
N VAL A 517 -42.97 -24.55 9.61
CA VAL A 517 -42.71 -23.18 9.17
C VAL A 517 -41.61 -23.21 8.11
N LYS A 518 -41.81 -22.47 7.02
CA LYS A 518 -40.79 -22.18 6.00
C LYS A 518 -40.53 -20.68 5.99
N ILE A 519 -39.29 -20.31 6.26
CA ILE A 519 -38.79 -18.95 6.07
C ILE A 519 -38.25 -18.84 4.64
N LYS A 520 -38.67 -17.82 3.89
CA LYS A 520 -38.21 -17.51 2.54
C LYS A 520 -37.76 -16.04 2.51
N ILE A 521 -36.51 -15.78 2.13
CA ILE A 521 -35.94 -14.42 2.13
C ILE A 521 -35.22 -14.17 0.80
N LEU A 522 -35.37 -12.97 0.22
CA LEU A 522 -34.71 -12.60 -1.02
C LEU A 522 -33.20 -12.50 -0.79
N ALA A 523 -32.42 -13.31 -1.52
CA ALA A 523 -30.98 -13.41 -1.30
C ALA A 523 -30.26 -12.10 -1.65
N ALA A 524 -30.73 -11.38 -2.68
CA ALA A 524 -30.17 -10.10 -3.13
C ALA A 524 -30.25 -8.94 -2.11
N ASN A 525 -31.00 -9.08 -1.01
CA ASN A 525 -30.96 -8.11 0.09
C ASN A 525 -29.75 -8.29 1.02
N PHE A 526 -29.08 -9.44 0.97
CA PHE A 526 -27.86 -9.70 1.72
C PHE A 526 -26.65 -9.59 0.80
N LYS A 527 -25.75 -8.65 1.12
CA LYS A 527 -24.49 -8.45 0.41
C LYS A 527 -23.33 -8.44 1.39
N ASP A 528 -22.17 -8.90 0.95
CA ASP A 528 -20.91 -8.70 1.68
C ASP A 528 -20.49 -7.22 1.67
N VAL A 529 -19.35 -6.87 2.27
CA VAL A 529 -18.78 -5.51 2.21
C VAL A 529 -18.45 -5.09 0.77
N ALA A 530 -18.03 -6.02 -0.09
CA ALA A 530 -17.62 -5.79 -1.47
C ALA A 530 -18.79 -5.49 -2.45
N GLY A 531 -20.01 -5.84 -2.06
CA GLY A 531 -21.24 -5.72 -2.84
C GLY A 531 -21.68 -7.01 -3.55
N ASN A 532 -21.02 -8.16 -3.35
CA ASN A 532 -21.51 -9.43 -3.89
C ASN A 532 -22.75 -9.86 -3.11
N SER A 533 -23.76 -10.33 -3.84
CA SER A 533 -25.02 -10.77 -3.23
C SER A 533 -24.97 -12.24 -2.88
N LEU A 534 -25.60 -12.61 -1.77
CA LEU A 534 -25.86 -14.00 -1.41
C LEU A 534 -26.54 -14.72 -2.58
N VAL A 535 -26.08 -15.93 -2.89
CA VAL A 535 -26.64 -16.73 -3.98
C VAL A 535 -27.96 -17.39 -3.54
N GLY A 536 -29.05 -17.05 -4.22
CA GLY A 536 -30.36 -17.67 -4.04
C GLY A 536 -30.57 -18.91 -4.93
N ASP A 537 -31.75 -19.50 -4.81
CA ASP A 537 -32.25 -20.51 -5.73
C ASP A 537 -32.63 -19.92 -7.11
N GLY A 538 -33.21 -20.73 -8.00
CA GLY A 538 -33.64 -20.29 -9.34
C GLY A 538 -34.72 -19.19 -9.34
N THR A 539 -35.27 -18.81 -8.19
CA THR A 539 -36.19 -17.67 -8.01
C THR A 539 -35.54 -16.48 -7.30
N GLY A 540 -34.27 -16.58 -6.91
CA GLY A 540 -33.51 -15.53 -6.21
C GLY A 540 -33.64 -15.54 -4.68
N TYR A 541 -34.32 -16.54 -4.11
CA TYR A 541 -34.54 -16.63 -2.65
C TYR A 541 -33.70 -17.74 -2.03
N PHE A 542 -33.39 -17.62 -0.75
CA PHE A 542 -32.97 -18.75 0.08
C PHE A 542 -34.07 -19.07 1.09
N TYR A 543 -34.05 -20.30 1.61
CA TYR A 543 -35.04 -20.76 2.56
C TYR A 543 -34.45 -21.72 3.59
N PHE A 544 -35.08 -21.75 4.75
CA PHE A 544 -34.89 -22.77 5.77
C PHE A 544 -36.25 -23.10 6.39
N THR A 545 -36.36 -24.29 6.97
CA THR A 545 -37.58 -24.77 7.61
C THR A 545 -37.34 -25.16 9.05
N TYR A 546 -38.38 -25.11 9.87
CA TYR A 546 -38.39 -25.71 11.20
C TYR A 546 -39.83 -26.04 11.60
N THR A 547 -40.02 -26.96 12.53
CA THR A 547 -41.34 -27.31 13.07
C THR A 547 -41.45 -26.79 14.49
N THR A 548 -42.47 -25.96 14.74
CA THR A 548 -42.75 -25.44 16.09
C THR A 548 -43.16 -26.55 17.05
N GLY A 549 -42.82 -26.36 18.33
CA GLY A 549 -43.25 -27.22 19.41
C GLY A 549 -44.63 -26.87 19.94
N GLY A 550 -44.91 -27.34 21.15
CA GLY A 550 -46.00 -26.84 21.98
C GLY A 550 -45.51 -25.69 22.86
N MET A 551 -46.44 -24.86 23.31
CA MET A 551 -46.18 -23.82 24.29
C MET A 551 -45.76 -24.43 25.64
N VAL A 552 -44.63 -23.97 26.19
CA VAL A 552 -44.21 -24.33 27.56
C VAL A 552 -44.74 -23.27 28.51
N ALA A 553 -45.98 -23.43 28.96
CA ALA A 553 -46.66 -22.51 29.86
C ALA A 553 -46.69 -23.04 31.30
N LEU A 554 -46.15 -22.26 32.25
CA LEU A 554 -46.47 -22.45 33.67
C LEU A 554 -47.72 -21.60 33.99
N ARG A 555 -48.79 -22.26 34.46
CA ARG A 555 -50.04 -21.62 34.85
C ARG A 555 -50.61 -22.28 36.11
N ASN A 556 -51.41 -21.53 36.86
CA ASN A 556 -52.27 -22.14 37.86
C ASN A 556 -53.37 -22.93 37.14
N ILE A 557 -53.64 -24.14 37.62
CA ILE A 557 -54.82 -24.90 37.21
C ILE A 557 -56.05 -24.19 37.76
N ILE A 558 -57.06 -23.96 36.93
CA ILE A 558 -58.33 -23.42 37.40
C ILE A 558 -59.19 -24.53 38.03
N ASP A 559 -59.92 -24.19 39.08
CA ASP A 559 -61.13 -24.91 39.50
C ASP A 559 -62.09 -24.99 38.32
N THR A 560 -62.72 -26.15 38.10
CA THR A 560 -63.71 -26.30 37.03
C THR A 560 -64.99 -25.53 37.33
N ASN A 561 -65.17 -25.07 38.57
CA ASN A 561 -66.29 -24.28 39.06
C ASN A 561 -67.61 -25.06 38.93
N GLN A 562 -67.57 -26.39 39.08
CA GLN A 562 -68.75 -27.25 39.10
C GLN A 562 -69.42 -27.15 40.49
N PRO A 563 -70.61 -26.54 40.64
CA PRO A 563 -71.17 -26.20 41.97
C PRO A 563 -71.92 -27.37 42.64
N GLY A 564 -72.00 -28.53 42.00
CA GLY A 564 -72.86 -29.63 42.43
C GLY A 564 -72.23 -31.00 42.21
N CYS A 565 -72.60 -31.95 43.06
CA CYS A 565 -72.14 -33.33 43.02
C CYS A 565 -73.32 -34.23 42.65
N TYR A 566 -73.02 -35.34 41.95
CA TYR A 566 -74.03 -36.18 41.32
C TYR A 566 -73.77 -37.66 41.59
N ASP A 567 -74.83 -38.47 41.65
CA ASP A 567 -74.70 -39.93 41.70
C ASP A 567 -74.49 -40.55 40.30
N ALA A 568 -74.37 -41.88 40.24
CA ALA A 568 -74.16 -42.62 39.00
C ALA A 568 -75.34 -42.54 38.00
N SER A 569 -76.51 -42.03 38.43
CA SER A 569 -77.67 -41.76 37.57
C SER A 569 -77.76 -40.31 37.11
N GLY A 570 -76.87 -39.43 37.59
CA GLY A 570 -76.87 -38.00 37.33
C GLY A 570 -77.80 -37.19 38.25
N ALA A 571 -78.32 -37.79 39.33
CA ALA A 571 -79.13 -37.06 40.31
C ALA A 571 -78.24 -36.29 41.30
N THR A 572 -78.64 -35.07 41.68
CA THR A 572 -77.87 -34.21 42.59
C THR A 572 -77.82 -34.79 44.01
N ILE A 573 -76.63 -34.83 44.59
CA ILE A 573 -76.36 -35.27 45.97
C ILE A 573 -75.60 -34.20 46.76
N ALA A 574 -75.54 -34.34 48.09
CA ALA A 574 -74.72 -33.48 48.93
C ALA A 574 -73.23 -33.71 48.66
N CYS A 575 -72.46 -32.64 48.46
CA CYS A 575 -71.05 -32.75 48.06
C CYS A 575 -70.08 -33.20 49.16
N GLY A 576 -70.40 -32.97 50.44
CA GLY A 576 -69.49 -33.25 51.56
C GLY A 576 -69.02 -34.71 51.58
N GLY A 577 -67.70 -34.92 51.49
CA GLY A 577 -67.09 -36.26 51.52
C GLY A 577 -67.20 -37.08 50.23
N THR A 578 -67.80 -36.55 49.16
CA THR A 578 -67.94 -37.27 47.88
C THR A 578 -66.63 -37.41 47.09
N GLY A 579 -65.66 -36.53 47.33
CA GLY A 579 -64.44 -36.42 46.52
C GLY A 579 -64.66 -35.91 45.09
N GLN A 580 -65.88 -35.47 44.75
CA GLN A 580 -66.20 -34.84 43.46
C GLN A 580 -65.81 -33.36 43.47
N ASP A 581 -65.65 -32.77 42.29
CA ASP A 581 -65.19 -31.39 42.10
C ASP A 581 -66.00 -30.36 42.89
N GLY A 582 -67.33 -30.48 42.90
CA GLY A 582 -68.22 -29.59 43.70
C GLY A 582 -68.09 -29.69 45.21
N ALA A 583 -67.26 -30.59 45.75
CA ALA A 583 -66.84 -30.58 47.14
C ALA A 583 -65.70 -29.59 47.44
N PHE A 584 -65.05 -29.04 46.41
CA PHE A 584 -63.79 -28.30 46.48
C PHE A 584 -63.87 -26.91 45.84
N ALA A 585 -64.77 -26.05 46.33
CA ALA A 585 -64.94 -24.69 45.80
C ALA A 585 -63.62 -23.89 45.73
N GLY A 586 -63.31 -23.33 44.56
CA GLY A 586 -62.13 -22.49 44.32
C GLY A 586 -60.79 -23.23 44.37
N THR A 587 -60.78 -24.56 44.29
CA THR A 587 -59.58 -25.41 44.44
C THR A 587 -59.23 -26.10 43.11
N PRO A 588 -57.98 -26.07 42.63
CA PRO A 588 -56.81 -25.47 43.27
C PRO A 588 -56.75 -23.94 43.15
N SER A 589 -57.52 -23.30 42.27
CA SER A 589 -57.66 -21.83 42.19
C SER A 589 -58.96 -21.41 41.51
N LEU A 590 -59.76 -20.56 42.15
CA LEU A 590 -60.95 -19.96 41.54
C LEU A 590 -60.57 -19.14 40.29
N GLN A 591 -61.23 -19.41 39.15
CA GLN A 591 -61.08 -18.60 37.93
C GLN A 591 -61.46 -17.14 38.21
N SER A 592 -60.56 -16.21 37.89
CA SER A 592 -60.77 -14.78 38.13
C SER A 592 -60.33 -13.93 36.94
N ILE A 593 -61.32 -13.62 36.08
CA ILE A 593 -61.18 -12.82 34.86
C ILE A 593 -61.93 -11.49 35.05
N SER A 594 -61.26 -10.36 34.79
CA SER A 594 -61.88 -9.04 34.92
C SER A 594 -63.05 -8.84 33.95
N VAL A 595 -63.95 -7.91 34.27
CA VAL A 595 -64.76 -7.24 33.25
C VAL A 595 -63.85 -6.50 32.25
N PRO A 596 -64.32 -6.14 31.04
CA PRO A 596 -63.54 -5.35 30.09
C PRO A 596 -62.94 -4.10 30.73
N SER A 597 -61.62 -3.96 30.60
CA SER A 597 -60.83 -2.88 31.21
C SER A 597 -59.97 -2.18 30.16
N PHE A 598 -59.63 -0.92 30.40
CA PHE A 598 -58.84 -0.10 29.47
C PHE A 598 -57.49 0.22 30.08
N LEU A 599 -56.42 -0.09 29.35
CA LEU A 599 -55.08 0.32 29.74
C LEU A 599 -54.85 1.80 29.40
N GLY A 600 -54.03 2.48 30.20
CA GLY A 600 -53.84 3.93 30.11
C GLY A 600 -53.40 4.37 28.71
N GLY A 601 -54.21 5.22 28.08
CA GLY A 601 -53.99 5.71 26.70
C GLY A 601 -54.81 4.98 25.61
N PHE A 602 -55.46 3.85 25.92
CA PHE A 602 -56.08 2.97 24.92
C PHE A 602 -57.59 2.77 25.14
N ALA A 603 -58.35 3.87 25.16
CA ALA A 603 -59.77 3.89 25.53
C ALA A 603 -60.74 3.12 24.58
N ASN A 604 -60.26 2.64 23.43
CA ASN A 604 -61.05 1.86 22.47
C ASN A 604 -60.69 0.36 22.46
N ASP A 605 -59.65 -0.04 23.21
CA ASP A 605 -59.08 -1.39 23.17
C ASP A 605 -59.34 -2.12 24.51
N PRO A 606 -60.56 -2.65 24.74
CA PRO A 606 -60.88 -3.37 25.96
C PRO A 606 -60.12 -4.70 26.06
N VAL A 607 -59.55 -4.92 27.25
CA VAL A 607 -58.86 -6.16 27.64
C VAL A 607 -59.53 -6.76 28.88
N SER A 608 -59.77 -8.06 28.82
CA SER A 608 -60.23 -8.87 29.94
C SER A 608 -59.02 -9.60 30.53
N ILE A 609 -58.65 -9.27 31.76
CA ILE A 609 -57.42 -9.74 32.40
C ILE A 609 -57.75 -10.99 33.21
N ASP A 610 -57.18 -12.13 32.83
CA ASP A 610 -57.24 -13.37 33.59
C ASP A 610 -56.09 -13.38 34.61
N SER A 611 -56.44 -13.11 35.86
CA SER A 611 -55.49 -13.07 36.97
C SER A 611 -55.05 -14.45 37.45
N THR A 612 -55.73 -15.52 37.02
CA THR A 612 -55.43 -16.91 37.42
C THR A 612 -54.38 -17.52 36.49
N SER A 613 -54.50 -17.29 35.19
CA SER A 613 -53.55 -17.79 34.17
C SER A 613 -52.47 -16.78 33.76
N GLY A 614 -52.60 -15.51 34.15
CA GLY A 614 -51.74 -14.40 33.75
C GLY A 614 -52.04 -13.84 32.35
N LEU A 615 -53.03 -14.40 31.65
CA LEU A 615 -53.39 -14.03 30.29
C LEU A 615 -54.18 -12.72 30.22
N LYS A 616 -54.08 -12.07 29.06
CA LYS A 616 -54.89 -10.90 28.68
C LYS A 616 -55.61 -11.24 27.39
N TRP A 617 -56.93 -11.25 27.46
CA TRP A 617 -57.78 -11.57 26.32
C TRP A 617 -58.32 -10.28 25.71
N ARG A 618 -58.36 -10.20 24.37
CA ARG A 618 -59.06 -9.10 23.69
C ARG A 618 -60.55 -9.27 23.99
N SER A 619 -61.20 -8.32 24.68
CA SER A 619 -62.59 -8.54 25.15
C SER A 619 -63.57 -8.77 24.01
N CYS A 620 -63.30 -8.20 22.84
CA CYS A 620 -64.09 -8.40 21.63
C CYS A 620 -63.46 -9.46 20.70
N VAL A 621 -64.29 -10.34 20.14
CA VAL A 621 -63.87 -11.30 19.11
C VAL A 621 -63.41 -10.58 17.84
N GLN A 622 -62.53 -11.20 17.05
CA GLN A 622 -62.08 -10.59 15.79
C GLN A 622 -63.25 -10.24 14.85
N GLY A 623 -63.19 -9.06 14.26
CA GLY A 623 -64.29 -8.43 13.51
C GLY A 623 -65.25 -7.56 14.33
N MET A 624 -65.33 -7.77 15.65
CA MET A 624 -66.07 -6.91 16.57
C MET A 624 -65.14 -5.86 17.19
N GLU A 625 -65.69 -4.69 17.52
CA GLU A 625 -65.00 -3.59 18.18
C GLU A 625 -65.84 -3.01 19.34
N TRP A 626 -65.23 -2.24 20.22
CA TRP A 626 -65.91 -1.61 21.35
C TRP A 626 -66.71 -0.39 20.91
N ASN A 627 -67.99 -0.30 21.31
CA ASN A 627 -68.86 0.84 20.98
C ASN A 627 -68.98 1.89 22.11
N GLY A 628 -68.19 1.75 23.18
CA GLY A 628 -68.29 2.56 24.40
C GLY A 628 -68.94 1.85 25.58
N THR A 629 -69.78 0.83 25.35
CA THR A 629 -70.47 0.07 26.41
C THR A 629 -70.35 -1.45 26.29
N THR A 630 -70.17 -1.98 25.09
CA THR A 630 -70.10 -3.41 24.80
C THR A 630 -69.35 -3.66 23.49
N CYS A 631 -69.03 -4.92 23.21
CA CYS A 631 -68.57 -5.33 21.88
C CYS A 631 -69.74 -5.28 20.89
N ALA A 632 -69.51 -4.68 19.73
CA ALA A 632 -70.50 -4.48 18.68
C ALA A 632 -69.91 -4.79 17.29
N GLY A 633 -70.78 -4.81 16.27
CA GLY A 633 -70.45 -5.31 14.94
C GLY A 633 -70.61 -6.83 14.85
N THR A 634 -70.04 -7.42 13.80
CA THR A 634 -70.17 -8.85 13.48
C THR A 634 -68.80 -9.50 13.52
N ALA A 635 -68.68 -10.63 14.23
CA ALA A 635 -67.43 -11.40 14.24
C ALA A 635 -67.06 -11.88 12.81
N THR A 636 -65.80 -11.71 12.42
CA THR A 636 -65.32 -12.05 11.07
C THR A 636 -65.09 -13.55 10.97
N GLU A 637 -65.82 -14.20 10.07
CA GLU A 637 -65.57 -15.61 9.74
C GLU A 637 -64.22 -15.77 9.05
N VAL A 638 -63.39 -16.70 9.54
CA VAL A 638 -62.01 -16.92 9.09
C VAL A 638 -61.67 -18.40 9.01
N ASN A 639 -60.84 -18.76 8.02
CA ASN A 639 -60.10 -20.02 8.05
C ASN A 639 -58.91 -19.93 9.03
N TRP A 640 -58.19 -21.03 9.22
CA TRP A 640 -57.15 -21.10 10.24
C TRP A 640 -55.96 -20.15 10.00
N SER A 641 -55.48 -20.01 8.76
CA SER A 641 -54.39 -19.08 8.43
C SER A 641 -54.79 -17.63 8.66
N ASN A 642 -56.02 -17.25 8.30
CA ASN A 642 -56.52 -15.90 8.50
C ASN A 642 -56.80 -15.62 9.99
N ALA A 643 -57.12 -16.64 10.78
CA ALA A 643 -57.23 -16.54 12.24
C ALA A 643 -55.87 -16.20 12.89
N LEU A 644 -54.77 -16.79 12.40
CA LEU A 644 -53.41 -16.43 12.84
C LEU A 644 -53.08 -14.98 12.45
N SER A 645 -53.18 -14.63 11.17
CA SER A 645 -52.86 -13.28 10.66
C SER A 645 -53.70 -12.18 11.33
N SER A 646 -55.00 -12.41 11.57
CA SER A 646 -55.89 -11.40 12.20
C SER A 646 -55.62 -11.19 13.69
N CYS A 647 -55.07 -12.17 14.40
CA CYS A 647 -54.55 -11.94 15.76
C CYS A 647 -53.18 -11.26 15.75
N ASN A 648 -52.31 -11.58 14.80
CA ASN A 648 -50.98 -10.97 14.69
C ASN A 648 -51.05 -9.47 14.33
N SER A 649 -52.00 -9.05 13.50
CA SER A 649 -52.19 -7.62 13.18
C SER A 649 -52.64 -6.75 14.36
N LEU A 650 -53.06 -7.34 15.48
CA LEU A 650 -53.23 -6.61 16.74
C LEU A 650 -51.90 -6.02 17.24
N ASN A 651 -50.75 -6.59 16.88
CA ASN A 651 -49.45 -6.03 17.23
C ASN A 651 -49.20 -4.68 16.51
N GLU A 652 -49.85 -4.40 15.39
CA GLU A 652 -49.64 -3.17 14.59
C GLU A 652 -50.53 -1.99 15.03
N ARG A 653 -51.57 -2.26 15.83
CA ARG A 653 -52.53 -1.27 16.33
C ARG A 653 -51.84 -0.10 17.05
N ASN A 654 -52.53 1.04 17.10
CA ASN A 654 -52.10 2.24 17.83
C ASN A 654 -50.71 2.76 17.41
N THR A 655 -50.48 2.89 16.10
CA THR A 655 -49.19 3.34 15.55
C THR A 655 -48.05 2.42 16.02
N ASN A 656 -48.21 1.11 15.82
CA ASN A 656 -47.24 0.09 16.19
C ASN A 656 -46.95 -0.08 17.70
N GLN A 657 -47.81 0.46 18.58
CA GLN A 657 -47.75 0.17 20.04
C GLN A 657 -48.44 -1.16 20.40
N GLY A 658 -49.24 -1.70 19.48
CA GLY A 658 -50.07 -2.88 19.68
C GLY A 658 -51.40 -2.58 20.36
N TYR A 659 -52.30 -3.57 20.34
CA TYR A 659 -53.64 -3.44 20.89
C TYR A 659 -53.58 -3.28 22.42
N ALA A 660 -54.27 -2.29 22.95
CA ALA A 660 -54.16 -1.81 24.33
C ALA A 660 -52.71 -1.43 24.77
N GLY A 661 -51.83 -1.11 23.83
CA GLY A 661 -50.41 -0.84 24.10
C GLY A 661 -49.58 -2.09 24.38
N LEU A 662 -50.09 -3.28 24.01
CA LEU A 662 -49.44 -4.56 24.24
C LEU A 662 -49.03 -5.22 22.92
N LYS A 663 -47.83 -5.81 22.92
CA LYS A 663 -47.25 -6.62 21.85
C LYS A 663 -47.24 -8.10 22.23
N GLY A 664 -47.18 -8.98 21.24
CA GLY A 664 -47.28 -10.43 21.43
C GLY A 664 -48.73 -10.93 21.49
N TRP A 665 -49.67 -10.20 20.87
CA TRP A 665 -50.98 -10.74 20.53
C TRP A 665 -50.84 -11.85 19.50
N ARG A 666 -51.60 -12.93 19.71
CA ARG A 666 -51.57 -14.15 18.92
C ARG A 666 -52.92 -14.87 19.01
N LEU A 667 -53.13 -15.86 18.13
CA LEU A 667 -54.26 -16.78 18.24
C LEU A 667 -54.05 -17.71 19.46
N ALA A 668 -55.08 -17.89 20.26
CA ALA A 668 -55.05 -18.75 21.46
C ALA A 668 -54.70 -20.20 21.12
N THR A 669 -53.84 -20.83 21.93
CA THR A 669 -53.62 -22.28 21.92
C THR A 669 -54.77 -22.98 22.65
N MET A 670 -54.85 -24.30 22.57
CA MET A 670 -55.84 -25.05 23.35
C MET A 670 -55.54 -25.00 24.86
N ASP A 671 -54.26 -24.85 25.23
CA ASP A 671 -53.85 -24.57 26.61
C ASP A 671 -54.37 -23.22 27.12
N ASP A 672 -54.31 -22.14 26.31
CA ASP A 672 -54.95 -20.87 26.69
C ASP A 672 -56.46 -21.04 26.84
N PHE A 673 -57.13 -21.75 25.93
CA PHE A 673 -58.57 -21.98 26.04
C PHE A 673 -58.94 -22.74 27.32
N HIS A 674 -58.10 -23.66 27.81
CA HIS A 674 -58.32 -24.34 29.09
C HIS A 674 -58.37 -23.38 30.29
N SER A 675 -57.80 -22.15 30.22
CA SER A 675 -57.93 -21.16 31.29
C SER A 675 -59.33 -20.52 31.38
N LEU A 676 -60.16 -20.71 30.35
CA LEU A 676 -61.51 -20.16 30.25
C LEU A 676 -62.59 -21.19 30.61
N ILE A 677 -62.36 -22.47 30.31
CA ILE A 677 -63.36 -23.55 30.42
C ILE A 677 -63.76 -23.81 31.88
N THR A 678 -65.04 -23.55 32.19
CA THR A 678 -65.68 -23.95 33.45
C THR A 678 -66.92 -24.81 33.17
N PHE A 679 -67.39 -25.56 34.17
CA PHE A 679 -68.54 -26.46 34.11
C PHE A 679 -69.64 -26.09 35.14
N PRO A 680 -70.16 -24.84 35.14
CA PRO A 680 -71.03 -24.32 36.19
C PRO A 680 -72.43 -24.96 36.25
N SER A 681 -72.78 -25.86 35.33
CA SER A 681 -74.06 -26.57 35.30
C SER A 681 -73.98 -27.85 34.48
N ALA A 682 -74.71 -28.88 34.91
CA ALA A 682 -74.98 -30.07 34.10
C ALA A 682 -75.86 -29.79 32.87
N THR A 683 -76.48 -28.61 32.78
CA THR A 683 -77.23 -28.19 31.59
C THR A 683 -76.27 -27.70 30.51
N SER A 684 -76.46 -28.15 29.27
CA SER A 684 -75.58 -27.86 28.13
C SER A 684 -75.51 -26.39 27.69
N GLY A 685 -76.20 -25.47 28.39
CA GLY A 685 -76.49 -24.09 27.96
C GLY A 685 -75.38 -23.04 28.11
N TYR A 686 -74.28 -23.34 28.81
CA TYR A 686 -73.28 -22.33 29.19
C TYR A 686 -72.26 -22.04 28.06
N THR A 687 -71.66 -20.85 28.08
CA THR A 687 -70.54 -20.45 27.23
C THR A 687 -69.21 -20.76 27.91
N PHE A 688 -68.17 -21.18 27.17
CA PHE A 688 -66.83 -21.39 27.75
C PHE A 688 -66.13 -20.10 28.24
N VAL A 689 -66.78 -18.95 28.08
CA VAL A 689 -66.31 -17.65 28.57
C VAL A 689 -67.31 -17.07 29.57
N ALA A 690 -66.82 -16.33 30.56
CA ALA A 690 -67.65 -15.56 31.48
C ALA A 690 -68.34 -14.38 30.75
N PRO A 691 -69.68 -14.32 30.64
CA PRO A 691 -70.36 -13.30 29.82
C PRO A 691 -70.14 -11.85 30.28
N ALA A 692 -69.87 -11.63 31.57
CA ALA A 692 -69.53 -10.31 32.11
C ALA A 692 -68.12 -9.84 31.71
N SER A 693 -67.19 -10.77 31.52
CA SER A 693 -65.82 -10.52 31.04
C SER A 693 -65.77 -10.34 29.52
N PHE A 694 -66.75 -10.89 28.79
CA PHE A 694 -66.80 -10.90 27.33
C PHE A 694 -68.22 -10.56 26.86
N PRO A 695 -68.63 -9.28 26.92
CA PRO A 695 -70.01 -8.89 26.61
C PRO A 695 -70.29 -9.03 25.11
N ASN A 696 -71.51 -9.46 24.76
CA ASN A 696 -71.91 -9.80 23.39
C ASN A 696 -71.01 -10.84 22.69
N PHE A 697 -70.32 -11.72 23.43
CA PHE A 697 -69.54 -12.79 22.83
C PHE A 697 -70.42 -13.66 21.88
N PRO A 698 -69.98 -14.03 20.67
CA PRO A 698 -70.81 -14.69 19.67
C PRO A 698 -71.42 -16.02 20.14
N SER A 699 -72.68 -15.98 20.61
CA SER A 699 -73.33 -17.07 21.36
C SER A 699 -74.78 -17.35 20.92
N ASN A 700 -75.14 -17.09 19.65
CA ASN A 700 -76.46 -17.47 19.17
C ASN A 700 -76.61 -19.01 19.10
N ALA A 701 -77.82 -19.51 18.86
CA ALA A 701 -78.12 -20.95 18.86
C ALA A 701 -77.34 -21.79 17.81
N SER A 702 -76.53 -21.15 16.96
CA SER A 702 -75.78 -21.74 15.85
C SER A 702 -74.30 -21.99 16.18
N ASN A 703 -74.01 -22.48 17.39
CA ASN A 703 -72.83 -23.30 17.70
C ASN A 703 -71.49 -22.80 17.11
N GLN A 704 -71.12 -21.55 17.34
CA GLN A 704 -69.87 -20.95 16.86
C GLN A 704 -68.64 -21.80 17.22
N ARG A 705 -67.63 -21.77 16.35
CA ARG A 705 -66.29 -22.35 16.59
C ARG A 705 -65.26 -21.25 16.72
N PHE A 706 -64.28 -21.46 17.60
CA PHE A 706 -63.10 -20.62 17.72
C PHE A 706 -61.86 -21.43 17.38
N TRP A 707 -61.06 -20.93 16.44
CA TRP A 707 -59.81 -21.57 16.05
C TRP A 707 -58.80 -21.53 17.19
N SER A 708 -58.08 -22.64 17.36
CA SER A 708 -56.85 -22.67 18.13
C SER A 708 -55.63 -22.65 17.20
N SER A 709 -54.54 -22.04 17.65
CA SER A 709 -53.22 -22.17 17.03
C SER A 709 -52.59 -23.56 17.19
N THR A 710 -53.19 -24.45 17.99
CA THR A 710 -52.74 -25.84 18.21
C THR A 710 -53.08 -26.75 17.02
N THR A 711 -52.05 -27.21 16.29
CA THR A 711 -52.17 -28.19 15.20
C THR A 711 -52.30 -29.63 15.71
N ILE A 712 -53.06 -30.47 15.01
CA ILE A 712 -53.12 -31.92 15.28
C ILE A 712 -51.83 -32.60 14.81
N ARG A 713 -50.97 -33.04 15.75
CA ARG A 713 -49.67 -33.68 15.42
C ARG A 713 -49.81 -34.92 14.52
N SER A 714 -50.86 -35.72 14.70
CA SER A 714 -51.11 -36.94 13.90
C SER A 714 -51.74 -36.66 12.53
N ASN A 715 -52.28 -35.47 12.29
CA ASN A 715 -52.87 -35.08 11.02
C ASN A 715 -52.86 -33.55 10.86
N THR A 716 -51.74 -33.02 10.38
CA THR A 716 -51.46 -31.57 10.40
C THR A 716 -52.42 -30.72 9.57
N ILE A 717 -53.22 -31.32 8.66
CA ILE A 717 -54.28 -30.64 7.91
C ILE A 717 -55.37 -30.07 8.83
N ASN A 718 -55.49 -30.60 10.04
CA ASN A 718 -56.45 -30.19 11.04
C ASN A 718 -55.79 -29.36 12.15
N ALA A 719 -56.55 -28.41 12.68
CA ALA A 719 -56.28 -27.75 13.96
C ALA A 719 -57.43 -28.02 14.94
N TYR A 720 -57.18 -27.83 16.23
CA TYR A 720 -58.25 -27.85 17.23
C TYR A 720 -59.13 -26.61 17.13
N VAL A 721 -60.39 -26.77 17.51
CA VAL A 721 -61.33 -25.67 17.74
C VAL A 721 -62.11 -25.93 19.01
N ILE A 722 -62.52 -24.85 19.69
CA ILE A 722 -63.50 -24.92 20.77
C ILE A 722 -64.85 -24.39 20.29
N ARG A 723 -65.93 -25.10 20.65
CA ARG A 723 -67.32 -24.64 20.45
C ARG A 723 -67.71 -23.73 21.62
N ASN A 724 -68.41 -22.63 21.31
CA ASN A 724 -68.83 -21.71 22.37
C ASN A 724 -69.67 -22.40 23.46
N PHE A 725 -70.71 -23.10 22.99
CA PHE A 725 -71.71 -23.78 23.78
C PHE A 725 -71.18 -25.09 24.38
N GLY A 726 -71.08 -25.15 25.71
CA GLY A 726 -70.63 -26.32 26.47
C GLY A 726 -69.16 -26.69 26.27
N ALA A 727 -68.30 -25.73 25.90
CA ALA A 727 -66.84 -25.85 25.81
C ALA A 727 -66.30 -27.04 24.99
N ARG A 728 -67.07 -27.57 24.05
CA ARG A 728 -66.71 -28.83 23.35
C ARG A 728 -65.55 -28.62 22.37
N ILE A 729 -64.51 -29.42 22.51
CA ILE A 729 -63.33 -29.42 21.64
C ILE A 729 -63.59 -30.34 20.43
N PHE A 730 -63.21 -29.88 19.24
CA PHE A 730 -63.27 -30.61 17.97
C PHE A 730 -61.99 -30.39 17.17
N THR A 731 -61.86 -31.10 16.04
CA THR A 731 -60.74 -30.94 15.09
C THR A 731 -61.29 -30.75 13.68
N TYR A 732 -60.83 -29.72 12.96
CA TYR A 732 -61.33 -29.44 11.61
C TYR A 732 -60.22 -29.00 10.66
N ASN A 733 -60.48 -29.18 9.36
CA ASN A 733 -59.56 -28.85 8.28
C ASN A 733 -59.29 -27.33 8.26
N LYS A 734 -58.01 -26.96 8.33
CA LYS A 734 -57.51 -25.59 8.39
C LYS A 734 -57.96 -24.71 7.22
N ASN A 735 -58.28 -25.31 6.07
CA ASN A 735 -58.70 -24.61 4.86
C ASN A 735 -60.17 -24.14 4.92
N ASN A 736 -60.98 -24.68 5.83
CA ASN A 736 -62.40 -24.32 5.97
C ASN A 736 -62.57 -23.07 6.85
N SER A 737 -63.57 -22.24 6.55
CA SER A 737 -64.05 -21.15 7.42
C SER A 737 -65.41 -21.43 8.05
N ASN A 738 -66.10 -22.49 7.58
CA ASN A 738 -67.47 -22.84 7.94
C ASN A 738 -67.71 -24.36 7.77
N ASP A 739 -68.57 -24.96 8.59
CA ASP A 739 -69.03 -26.37 8.52
C ASP A 739 -70.56 -26.52 8.60
N GLY A 740 -71.30 -25.44 8.33
CA GLY A 740 -72.65 -25.19 8.81
C GLY A 740 -72.68 -24.14 9.94
N TYR A 741 -71.54 -23.94 10.62
CA TYR A 741 -71.32 -22.89 11.62
C TYR A 741 -70.04 -22.10 11.31
N SER A 742 -70.05 -20.79 11.60
CA SER A 742 -68.90 -19.91 11.36
C SER A 742 -67.75 -20.14 12.36
N TYR A 743 -66.52 -19.98 11.86
CA TYR A 743 -65.29 -20.10 12.64
C TYR A 743 -64.67 -18.72 12.84
N TYR A 744 -64.31 -18.41 14.09
CA TYR A 744 -63.80 -17.10 14.49
C TYR A 744 -62.42 -17.20 15.14
N ALA A 745 -61.70 -16.08 15.17
CA ALA A 745 -60.43 -15.97 15.89
C ALA A 745 -60.63 -15.29 17.25
N PHE A 746 -60.05 -15.89 18.29
CA PHE A 746 -59.99 -15.30 19.62
C PHE A 746 -58.53 -15.13 20.03
N CYS A 747 -58.17 -13.89 20.35
CA CYS A 747 -56.78 -13.48 20.46
C CYS A 747 -56.41 -13.20 21.91
N VAL A 748 -55.20 -13.61 22.25
CA VAL A 748 -54.68 -13.58 23.61
C VAL A 748 -53.26 -12.99 23.61
N ASN A 749 -52.89 -12.41 24.74
CA ASN A 749 -51.60 -11.85 25.05
C ASN A 749 -51.11 -12.38 26.40
N GLY A 750 -49.81 -12.59 26.56
CA GLY A 750 -49.20 -13.10 27.78
C GLY A 750 -48.74 -14.57 27.71
N ASN A 751 -48.02 -14.96 28.77
CA ASN A 751 -46.95 -15.96 28.80
C ASN A 751 -45.82 -15.71 27.78
N PRO A 752 -44.57 -15.62 28.25
CA PRO A 752 -43.36 -15.91 27.49
C PRO A 752 -42.69 -17.22 27.95
#